data_AF-A0A1A8KJ46-F1
#
_entry.id   AF-A0A1A8KJ46-F1
#
_cell.length_a   1.000
_cell.length_b   1.000
_cell.length_c   1.000
_cell.angle_alpha   90.00
_cell.angle_beta   90.00
_cell.angle_gamma   90.00
#
_symmetry.space_group_name_H-M   'P 1'
#
loop_
_entity.id
_entity.type
_entity.pdbx_description
1 polymer ?
#
loop_
_entity_poly.entity_id
_entity_poly.type
_entity_poly.pdbx_seq_one_letter_code
_entity_poly.pdbx_strand_id
1 'polypeptide(L)'
;MMATAGPSTFSSFLPLLEILEDSSAGQSEQTDAYLTIAIRLGGEEGRQFLPTVEKNFSRLCKVLLDHMTSPNAELSQAALQALGFCVYHSHVVAGVSETFAAQILSALCSLVTKSTDKNTCTRALWVISKQNFPADVVAKHVSSVLSSLESVWSREDLQSVVMEHEALNVIIRMLDQVPTQMGDRAVQWVKLVVPLVVHSASKVRLRAASALEMGMPLLLAKQTEVAAVIEPMMCSKLIPELQKLFTSKNETNVLKLWSLFVKLLGKLLHRGGPFINALLYLEELGFRSSSPTIKKIAFIAWKSLIDNFALNPDILCSAKRMKLLMQPLLSIQVRTEALLLTKVEVWWYLVVQLGPNLSSNFDQVSAPLLQSTIGSDPSSVPGTPSRAAAQNGAIVPSTPKSAGSSSFNSPARSPWFSLNSSMQSSTNFSSIQLLGLEMLLHYFLGPEVIAVAAKDKLVLSLEPLHHPLLTGASSFMKHAAVLVSSIKDGFINSGKEAPEPLLAVIWTSLVRFVSMAIETGSKKDRQGCEMLTLMLQALQNIVASRALPADKVLVLFEATVTGVPQKVLGSPSYQVGKMDVLNGTPSLFLILLLLDSHLLPAVIEDEKFFRCLQLLVSCGLSGPTSPLAFTEAVLGAIGHSAGSLQNKEQLWRLWAVIVGPLTDSITQSNEVNQGDALEHNFSTVHSALMFPVQHLLCGPPLPQAAQRSMLSSWAKLYKVFARCSALVATAEENVCCEEFCSKMAAVVDREVLAVPAALSAVASILHVMVECVDFSPYTPHFQQKLKSPHTPVNWVRKQSKALRNLSTFLTLLVECLQVYLHSPDPSSEPTGLALVSILSALFTNLVLTNAVQETLSLLMEALALFYKQAASEPPKFTPRVLEKLEKLLGEVLGCLQ
;
A
#
# COMPACT_ATOMS: atom_id res chain seq x y z
N MET A 1 30.61 -0.04 80.11
CA MET A 1 31.90 0.42 80.68
C MET A 1 32.75 -0.80 81.03
N MET A 2 34.07 -0.62 80.96
CA MET A 2 35.15 -1.58 81.21
C MET A 2 35.55 -2.45 79.99
N ALA A 3 36.63 -1.99 79.37
CA ALA A 3 37.38 -2.64 78.32
C ALA A 3 38.19 -3.82 78.88
N THR A 4 38.25 -4.90 78.11
CA THR A 4 39.33 -5.88 78.18
C THR A 4 39.99 -5.96 76.80
N ALA A 5 41.28 -5.67 76.80
CA ALA A 5 42.15 -5.71 75.63
C ALA A 5 42.24 -7.14 75.06
N GLY A 6 42.08 -7.24 73.74
CA GLY A 6 42.38 -8.44 72.94
C GLY A 6 43.21 -8.03 71.71
N PRO A 7 44.15 -8.87 71.25
CA PRO A 7 45.24 -8.46 70.38
C PRO A 7 44.79 -8.14 68.94
N SER A 8 45.33 -7.05 68.42
CA SER A 8 45.25 -6.59 67.04
C SER A 8 46.17 -7.40 66.12
N THR A 9 45.87 -8.69 65.88
CA THR A 9 46.68 -9.56 64.99
C THR A 9 45.89 -10.25 63.87
N PHE A 10 44.57 -10.10 63.80
CA PHE A 10 43.76 -10.80 62.79
C PHE A 10 43.79 -10.19 61.38
N SER A 11 44.51 -9.09 61.11
CA SER A 11 44.49 -8.39 59.81
C SER A 11 45.57 -8.80 58.79
N SER A 12 46.47 -9.74 59.10
CA SER A 12 47.64 -10.03 58.24
C SER A 12 47.55 -11.36 57.50
N PHE A 13 47.80 -11.35 56.19
CA PHE A 13 47.89 -12.54 55.32
C PHE A 13 49.18 -13.36 55.56
N LEU A 14 50.26 -12.71 56.00
CA LEU A 14 51.58 -13.32 56.16
C LEU A 14 51.61 -14.51 57.14
N PRO A 15 51.01 -14.46 58.35
CA PRO A 15 50.98 -15.61 59.26
C PRO A 15 50.26 -16.82 58.67
N LEU A 16 49.19 -16.60 57.89
CA LEU A 16 48.48 -17.69 57.22
C LEU A 16 49.36 -18.30 56.13
N LEU A 17 50.12 -17.48 55.40
CA LEU A 17 51.08 -17.97 54.41
C LEU A 17 52.25 -18.74 55.05
N GLU A 18 52.75 -18.28 56.20
CA GLU A 18 53.83 -18.95 56.95
C GLU A 18 53.39 -20.33 57.46
N ILE A 19 52.16 -20.48 57.94
CA ILE A 19 51.57 -21.79 58.32
C ILE A 19 51.51 -22.73 57.11
N LEU A 20 51.23 -22.19 55.92
CA LEU A 20 51.15 -22.98 54.69
C LEU A 20 52.54 -23.38 54.18
N GLU A 21 53.55 -22.52 54.34
CA GLU A 21 54.95 -22.80 53.97
C GLU A 21 55.66 -23.75 54.95
N ASP A 22 55.15 -23.90 56.18
CA ASP A 22 55.72 -24.76 57.20
C ASP A 22 55.40 -26.24 56.96
N SER A 23 56.44 -27.00 56.60
CA SER A 23 56.38 -28.45 56.42
C SER A 23 56.08 -29.25 57.71
N SER A 24 56.18 -28.63 58.88
CA SER A 24 55.89 -29.24 60.19
C SER A 24 54.48 -28.97 60.72
N ALA A 25 53.73 -28.05 60.08
CA ALA A 25 52.36 -27.73 60.46
C ALA A 25 51.40 -28.91 60.20
N GLY A 26 50.41 -29.07 61.08
CA GLY A 26 49.42 -30.14 60.94
C GLY A 26 48.51 -29.93 59.72
N GLN A 27 48.10 -31.00 59.04
CA GLN A 27 47.20 -30.89 57.87
C GLN A 27 45.88 -30.17 58.19
N SER A 28 45.37 -30.29 59.42
CA SER A 28 44.20 -29.56 59.90
C SER A 28 44.46 -28.05 59.98
N GLU A 29 45.64 -27.63 60.41
CA GLU A 29 46.03 -26.22 60.53
C GLU A 29 46.24 -25.59 59.15
N GLN A 30 46.86 -26.33 58.22
CA GLN A 30 47.00 -25.92 56.82
C GLN A 30 45.64 -25.80 56.11
N THR A 31 44.71 -26.71 56.41
CA THR A 31 43.34 -26.65 55.86
C THR A 31 42.59 -25.42 56.38
N ASP A 32 42.66 -25.14 57.69
CA ASP A 32 42.04 -23.96 58.30
C ASP A 32 42.63 -22.64 57.77
N ALA A 33 43.95 -22.61 57.54
CA ALA A 33 44.62 -21.47 56.93
C ALA A 33 44.07 -21.17 55.52
N TYR A 34 43.91 -22.19 54.66
CA TYR A 34 43.32 -22.01 53.34
C TYR A 34 41.84 -21.60 53.39
N LEU A 35 41.04 -22.19 54.29
CA LEU A 35 39.64 -21.81 54.46
C LEU A 35 39.52 -20.37 54.94
N THR A 36 40.39 -19.93 55.86
CA THR A 36 40.46 -18.54 56.32
C THR A 36 40.82 -17.59 55.19
N ILE A 37 41.81 -17.94 54.36
CA ILE A 37 42.17 -17.17 53.15
C ILE A 37 40.96 -17.06 52.21
N ALA A 38 40.27 -18.18 51.93
CA ALA A 38 39.13 -18.21 51.03
C ALA A 38 37.93 -17.40 51.56
N ILE A 39 37.62 -17.50 52.86
CA ILE A 39 36.53 -16.75 53.51
C ILE A 39 36.80 -15.25 53.42
N ARG A 40 38.03 -14.82 53.70
CA ARG A 40 38.41 -13.40 53.65
C ARG A 40 38.40 -12.84 52.23
N LEU A 41 38.87 -13.60 51.25
CA LEU A 41 38.79 -13.21 49.84
C LEU A 41 37.34 -13.17 49.32
N GLY A 42 36.45 -14.02 49.85
CA GLY A 42 35.04 -14.06 49.47
C GLY A 42 34.13 -13.06 50.22
N GLY A 43 34.60 -12.43 51.31
CA GLY A 43 33.83 -11.55 52.19
C GLY A 43 34.12 -10.04 52.03
N GLU A 44 33.50 -9.20 52.86
CA GLU A 44 33.66 -7.73 52.80
C GLU A 44 35.09 -7.25 53.14
N GLU A 45 35.86 -8.05 53.89
CA GLU A 45 37.27 -7.80 54.22
C GLU A 45 38.22 -7.95 53.02
N GLY A 46 37.73 -8.50 51.90
CA GLY A 46 38.53 -8.76 50.70
C GLY A 46 39.28 -7.53 50.20
N ARG A 47 38.70 -6.33 50.28
CA ARG A 47 39.34 -5.09 49.80
C ARG A 47 40.65 -4.74 50.52
N GLN A 48 40.79 -5.09 51.79
CA GLN A 48 42.00 -4.82 52.57
C GLN A 48 43.00 -5.98 52.52
N PHE A 49 42.49 -7.20 52.35
CA PHE A 49 43.29 -8.42 52.32
C PHE A 49 43.99 -8.65 50.97
N LEU A 50 43.31 -8.30 49.88
CA LEU A 50 43.69 -8.59 48.49
C LEU A 50 45.03 -7.97 48.04
N PRO A 51 45.39 -6.71 48.36
CA PRO A 51 46.71 -6.16 48.02
C PRO A 51 47.88 -6.94 48.64
N THR A 52 47.68 -7.51 49.84
CA THR A 52 48.71 -8.30 50.52
C THR A 52 48.87 -9.68 49.89
N VAL A 53 47.75 -10.25 49.43
CA VAL A 53 47.74 -11.49 48.62
C VAL A 53 48.44 -11.25 47.30
N GLU A 54 48.12 -10.18 46.56
CA GLU A 54 48.77 -9.80 45.30
C GLU A 54 50.30 -9.77 45.42
N LYS A 55 50.82 -9.06 46.44
CA LYS A 55 52.27 -8.91 46.67
C LYS A 55 52.99 -10.23 46.95
N ASN A 56 52.30 -11.19 47.56
CA ASN A 56 52.87 -12.47 47.98
C ASN A 56 52.31 -13.66 47.19
N PHE A 57 51.62 -13.42 46.08
CA PHE A 57 50.91 -14.49 45.37
C PHE A 57 51.88 -15.51 44.77
N SER A 58 53.08 -15.09 44.36
CA SER A 58 54.12 -16.02 43.89
C SER A 58 54.56 -17.03 44.96
N ARG A 59 54.60 -16.63 46.24
CA ARG A 59 54.89 -17.51 47.37
C ARG A 59 53.72 -18.46 47.60
N LEU A 60 52.51 -17.92 47.68
CA LEU A 60 51.29 -18.70 47.84
C LEU A 60 51.11 -19.74 46.70
N CYS A 61 51.41 -19.36 45.45
CA CYS A 61 51.31 -20.25 44.29
C CYS A 61 52.18 -21.49 44.39
N LYS A 62 53.40 -21.38 44.95
CA LYS A 62 54.29 -22.55 45.12
C LYS A 62 53.65 -23.58 46.04
N VAL A 63 53.16 -23.13 47.18
CA VAL A 63 52.51 -24.00 48.16
C VAL A 63 51.16 -24.54 47.66
N LEU A 64 50.40 -23.72 46.91
CA LEU A 64 49.14 -24.14 46.30
C LEU A 64 49.33 -25.28 45.31
N LEU A 65 50.36 -25.24 44.45
CA LEU A 65 50.63 -26.30 43.47
C LEU A 65 50.88 -27.66 44.14
N ASP A 66 51.60 -27.65 45.27
CA ASP A 66 51.86 -28.86 46.05
C ASP A 66 50.58 -29.34 46.76
N HIS A 67 49.90 -28.45 47.49
CA HIS A 67 48.76 -28.83 48.32
C HIS A 67 47.50 -29.19 47.51
N MET A 68 47.31 -28.63 46.31
CA MET A 68 46.20 -29.00 45.43
C MET A 68 46.31 -30.44 44.90
N THR A 69 47.52 -30.99 44.84
CA THR A 69 47.76 -32.38 44.40
C THR A 69 47.96 -33.34 45.57
N SER A 70 47.72 -32.86 46.80
CA SER A 70 47.81 -33.66 48.03
C SER A 70 46.85 -34.86 48.00
N PRO A 71 47.25 -36.02 48.54
CA PRO A 71 46.35 -37.17 48.70
C PRO A 71 45.24 -36.92 49.74
N ASN A 72 45.36 -35.88 50.60
CA ASN A 72 44.30 -35.49 51.50
C ASN A 72 43.28 -34.60 50.75
N ALA A 73 42.05 -35.12 50.60
CA ALA A 73 40.97 -34.45 49.91
C ALA A 73 40.54 -33.13 50.57
N GLU A 74 40.54 -33.03 51.90
CA GLU A 74 40.13 -31.80 52.61
C GLU A 74 41.14 -30.67 52.36
N LEU A 75 42.44 -30.97 52.47
CA LEU A 75 43.51 -30.03 52.18
C LEU A 75 43.51 -29.60 50.71
N SER A 76 43.37 -30.56 49.79
CA SER A 76 43.30 -30.29 48.34
C SER A 76 42.09 -29.40 48.00
N GLN A 77 40.92 -29.69 48.55
CA GLN A 77 39.70 -28.90 48.33
C GLN A 77 39.82 -27.47 48.91
N ALA A 78 40.41 -27.31 50.11
CA ALA A 78 40.63 -26.00 50.70
C ALA A 78 41.63 -25.17 49.88
N ALA A 79 42.72 -25.79 49.41
CA ALA A 79 43.69 -25.17 48.52
C ALA A 79 43.05 -24.72 47.19
N LEU A 80 42.24 -25.57 46.57
CA LEU A 80 41.48 -25.23 45.35
C LEU A 80 40.51 -24.07 45.57
N GLN A 81 39.84 -24.03 46.72
CA GLN A 81 38.91 -22.95 47.05
C GLN A 81 39.65 -21.62 47.17
N ALA A 82 40.77 -21.59 47.91
CA ALA A 82 41.61 -20.40 48.01
C ALA A 82 42.16 -19.97 46.65
N LEU A 83 42.67 -20.92 45.85
CA LEU A 83 43.16 -20.64 44.50
C LEU A 83 42.08 -20.00 43.63
N GLY A 84 40.87 -20.55 43.60
CA GLY A 84 39.81 -20.04 42.74
C GLY A 84 39.41 -18.60 43.04
N PHE A 85 39.37 -18.20 44.32
CA PHE A 85 39.19 -16.79 44.68
C PHE A 85 40.38 -15.93 44.25
N CYS A 86 41.62 -16.43 44.37
CA CYS A 86 42.80 -15.69 43.92
C CYS A 86 42.79 -15.46 42.40
N VAL A 87 42.58 -16.53 41.60
CA VAL A 87 42.64 -16.45 40.14
C VAL A 87 41.42 -15.79 39.52
N TYR A 88 40.34 -15.63 40.28
CA TYR A 88 39.18 -14.84 39.89
C TYR A 88 39.49 -13.34 39.84
N HIS A 89 40.47 -12.85 40.59
CA HIS A 89 40.80 -11.45 40.63
C HIS A 89 41.91 -11.08 39.64
N SER A 90 41.58 -10.29 38.61
CA SER A 90 42.51 -9.96 37.52
C SER A 90 43.80 -9.26 37.96
N HIS A 91 43.77 -8.48 39.05
CA HIS A 91 44.97 -7.80 39.59
C HIS A 91 45.92 -8.78 40.30
N VAL A 92 45.40 -9.83 40.94
CA VAL A 92 46.24 -10.91 41.52
C VAL A 92 46.93 -11.66 40.39
N VAL A 93 46.18 -11.95 39.33
CA VAL A 93 46.68 -12.68 38.17
C VAL A 93 47.69 -11.86 37.36
N ALA A 94 47.59 -10.53 37.33
CA ALA A 94 48.56 -9.66 36.65
C ALA A 94 49.99 -9.79 37.23
N GLY A 95 50.12 -10.16 38.51
CA GLY A 95 51.41 -10.43 39.16
C GLY A 95 51.98 -11.84 38.90
N VAL A 96 51.28 -12.69 38.16
CA VAL A 96 51.66 -14.09 37.90
C VAL A 96 52.46 -14.19 36.60
N SER A 97 53.64 -14.82 36.66
CA SER A 97 54.38 -15.16 35.44
C SER A 97 53.62 -16.17 34.59
N GLU A 98 53.74 -16.09 33.26
CA GLU A 98 53.11 -17.05 32.34
C GLU A 98 53.42 -18.53 32.66
N THR A 99 54.63 -18.81 33.17
CA THR A 99 55.05 -20.16 33.57
C THR A 99 54.21 -20.72 34.72
N PHE A 100 53.92 -19.91 35.75
CA PHE A 100 53.08 -20.34 36.87
C PHE A 100 51.62 -20.52 36.45
N ALA A 101 51.07 -19.63 35.62
CA ALA A 101 49.72 -19.79 35.09
C ALA A 101 49.58 -21.10 34.27
N ALA A 102 50.57 -21.41 33.43
CA ALA A 102 50.64 -22.67 32.68
C ALA A 102 50.73 -23.91 33.59
N GLN A 103 51.57 -23.85 34.63
CA GLN A 103 51.69 -24.93 35.63
C GLN A 103 50.37 -25.16 36.38
N ILE A 104 49.69 -24.09 36.81
CA ILE A 104 48.40 -24.18 37.50
C ILE A 104 47.36 -24.83 36.59
N LEU A 105 47.22 -24.39 35.33
CA LEU A 105 46.27 -25.00 34.38
C LEU A 105 46.58 -26.48 34.12
N SER A 106 47.85 -26.83 33.96
CA SER A 106 48.28 -28.22 33.76
C SER A 106 48.00 -29.09 34.99
N ALA A 107 48.28 -28.57 36.19
CA ALA A 107 47.99 -29.25 37.46
C ALA A 107 46.49 -29.46 37.65
N LEU A 108 45.67 -28.44 37.36
CA LEU A 108 44.21 -28.54 37.41
C LEU A 108 43.68 -29.58 36.42
N CYS A 109 44.14 -29.56 35.16
CA CYS A 109 43.74 -30.58 34.16
C CYS A 109 44.14 -32.01 34.60
N SER A 110 45.35 -32.17 35.14
CA SER A 110 45.83 -33.45 35.69
C SER A 110 44.97 -33.90 36.87
N LEU A 111 44.61 -32.99 37.77
CA LEU A 111 43.79 -33.28 38.95
C LEU A 111 42.37 -33.73 38.55
N VAL A 112 41.76 -33.02 37.60
CA VAL A 112 40.46 -33.36 37.00
C VAL A 112 40.49 -34.76 36.38
N THR A 113 41.59 -35.14 35.74
CA THR A 113 41.74 -36.45 35.09
C THR A 113 41.98 -37.59 36.08
N LYS A 114 42.82 -37.36 37.11
CA LYS A 114 43.33 -38.42 38.02
C LYS A 114 42.52 -38.61 39.30
N SER A 115 41.86 -37.58 39.80
CA SER A 115 41.14 -37.65 41.08
C SER A 115 39.95 -38.61 41.00
N THR A 116 39.68 -39.30 42.11
CA THR A 116 38.47 -40.12 42.33
C THR A 116 37.44 -39.41 43.21
N ASP A 117 37.78 -38.25 43.79
CA ASP A 117 36.86 -37.47 44.60
C ASP A 117 36.09 -36.43 43.75
N LYS A 118 34.75 -36.51 43.80
CA LYS A 118 33.84 -35.67 43.01
C LYS A 118 33.96 -34.19 43.37
N ASN A 119 34.14 -33.88 44.66
CA ASN A 119 34.21 -32.52 45.16
C ASN A 119 35.52 -31.83 44.71
N THR A 120 36.63 -32.56 44.78
CA THR A 120 37.93 -32.10 44.26
C THR A 120 37.86 -31.82 42.76
N CYS A 121 37.30 -32.72 41.95
CA CYS A 121 37.12 -32.48 40.52
C CYS A 121 36.23 -31.26 40.24
N THR A 122 35.10 -31.14 40.96
CA THR A 122 34.17 -30.02 40.79
C THR A 122 34.82 -28.68 41.14
N ARG A 123 35.58 -28.62 42.24
CA ARG A 123 36.33 -27.41 42.61
C ARG A 123 37.42 -27.08 41.61
N ALA A 124 38.14 -28.07 41.09
CA ALA A 124 39.15 -27.86 40.06
C ALA A 124 38.54 -27.29 38.77
N LEU A 125 37.40 -27.82 38.31
CA LEU A 125 36.65 -27.27 37.18
C LEU A 125 36.19 -25.83 37.46
N TRP A 126 35.75 -25.54 38.69
CA TRP A 126 35.38 -24.19 39.10
C TRP A 126 36.56 -23.20 39.03
N VAL A 127 37.75 -23.61 39.47
CA VAL A 127 38.95 -22.79 39.32
C VAL A 127 39.24 -22.53 37.83
N ILE A 128 39.16 -23.56 36.97
CA ILE A 128 39.38 -23.41 35.52
C ILE A 128 38.34 -22.48 34.89
N SER A 129 37.10 -22.47 35.37
CA SER A 129 36.03 -21.61 34.83
C SER A 129 36.09 -20.17 35.32
N LYS A 130 36.72 -19.93 36.47
CA LYS A 130 36.81 -18.60 37.11
C LYS A 130 38.13 -17.87 36.89
N GLN A 131 39.17 -18.55 36.41
CA GLN A 131 40.46 -17.91 36.18
C GLN A 131 40.42 -16.74 35.20
N ASN A 132 41.24 -15.73 35.46
CA ASN A 132 41.51 -14.55 34.63
C ASN A 132 42.96 -14.51 34.12
N PHE A 133 43.56 -15.66 33.80
CA PHE A 133 44.90 -15.76 33.19
C PHE A 133 44.96 -15.06 31.82
N PRO A 134 46.16 -14.67 31.36
CA PRO A 134 46.32 -14.12 30.02
C PRO A 134 45.82 -15.09 28.94
N ALA A 135 45.07 -14.57 27.96
CA ALA A 135 44.46 -15.37 26.90
C ALA A 135 45.50 -16.20 26.11
N ASP A 136 46.72 -15.66 25.90
CA ASP A 136 47.81 -16.35 25.22
C ASP A 136 48.28 -17.62 25.94
N VAL A 137 48.25 -17.61 27.28
CA VAL A 137 48.61 -18.78 28.10
C VAL A 137 47.50 -19.83 28.02
N VAL A 138 46.24 -19.40 28.14
CA VAL A 138 45.07 -20.28 28.07
C VAL A 138 44.95 -20.91 26.69
N ALA A 139 45.20 -20.16 25.61
CA ALA A 139 45.17 -20.62 24.23
C ALA A 139 46.07 -21.84 24.00
N LYS A 140 47.27 -21.86 24.60
CA LYS A 140 48.21 -22.99 24.53
C LYS A 140 47.70 -24.25 25.25
N HIS A 141 46.77 -24.11 26.20
CA HIS A 141 46.28 -25.20 27.05
C HIS A 141 44.86 -25.67 26.70
N VAL A 142 44.18 -25.05 25.73
CA VAL A 142 42.80 -25.44 25.32
C VAL A 142 42.68 -26.93 25.04
N SER A 143 43.65 -27.52 24.33
CA SER A 143 43.61 -28.96 24.02
C SER A 143 43.67 -29.82 25.29
N SER A 144 44.51 -29.46 26.27
CA SER A 144 44.59 -30.15 27.56
C SER A 144 43.30 -30.01 28.36
N VAL A 145 42.72 -28.81 28.39
CA VAL A 145 41.45 -28.54 29.08
C VAL A 145 40.33 -29.38 28.48
N LEU A 146 40.15 -29.38 27.16
CA LEU A 146 39.10 -30.15 26.50
C LEU A 146 39.29 -31.66 26.70
N SER A 147 40.51 -32.19 26.59
CA SER A 147 40.79 -33.60 26.87
C SER A 147 40.51 -33.98 28.33
N SER A 148 40.78 -33.07 29.29
CA SER A 148 40.40 -33.31 30.68
C SER A 148 38.89 -33.40 30.86
N LEU A 149 38.11 -32.55 30.19
CA LEU A 149 36.64 -32.60 30.22
C LEU A 149 36.10 -33.89 29.59
N GLU A 150 36.67 -34.35 28.47
CA GLU A 150 36.31 -35.63 27.83
C GLU A 150 36.57 -36.81 28.76
N SER A 151 37.70 -36.81 29.47
CA SER A 151 38.04 -37.88 30.41
C SER A 151 37.03 -37.99 31.55
N VAL A 152 36.58 -36.86 32.10
CA VAL A 152 35.56 -36.82 33.15
C VAL A 152 34.22 -37.30 32.61
N TRP A 153 33.88 -36.94 31.37
CA TRP A 153 32.62 -37.34 30.75
C TRP A 153 32.52 -38.86 30.55
N SER A 154 33.65 -39.52 30.31
CA SER A 154 33.71 -40.98 30.13
C SER A 154 33.57 -41.78 31.45
N ARG A 155 33.65 -41.12 32.60
CA ARG A 155 33.68 -41.75 33.94
C ARG A 155 32.33 -41.67 34.64
N GLU A 156 31.52 -42.72 34.51
CA GLU A 156 30.18 -42.80 35.12
C GLU A 156 30.20 -42.69 36.66
N ASP A 157 31.27 -43.14 37.31
CA ASP A 157 31.45 -43.07 38.77
C ASP A 157 31.46 -41.63 39.30
N LEU A 158 31.96 -40.67 38.52
CA LEU A 158 32.10 -39.27 38.90
C LEU A 158 30.95 -38.37 38.46
N GLN A 159 30.11 -38.80 37.52
CA GLN A 159 29.04 -37.96 36.96
C GLN A 159 28.11 -37.43 38.05
N SER A 160 27.89 -36.11 38.03
CA SER A 160 26.97 -35.40 38.93
C SER A 160 26.52 -34.09 38.30
N VAL A 161 25.29 -33.67 38.63
CA VAL A 161 24.67 -32.44 38.08
C VAL A 161 25.55 -31.20 38.31
N VAL A 162 26.23 -31.11 39.45
CA VAL A 162 27.09 -29.97 39.79
C VAL A 162 28.35 -29.98 38.94
N MET A 163 28.97 -31.15 38.74
CA MET A 163 30.16 -31.29 37.93
C MET A 163 29.89 -31.00 36.45
N GLU A 164 28.76 -31.49 35.91
CA GLU A 164 28.35 -31.19 34.52
C GLU A 164 28.08 -29.69 34.32
N HIS A 165 27.43 -29.05 35.30
CA HIS A 165 27.23 -27.60 35.29
C HIS A 165 28.56 -26.84 35.29
N GLU A 166 29.55 -27.31 36.06
CA GLU A 166 30.84 -26.65 36.13
C GLU A 166 31.70 -26.90 34.88
N ALA A 167 31.64 -28.09 34.30
CA ALA A 167 32.24 -28.38 32.99
C ALA A 167 31.70 -27.44 31.91
N LEU A 168 30.40 -27.14 31.91
CA LEU A 168 29.81 -26.15 31.00
C LEU A 168 30.31 -24.73 31.27
N ASN A 169 30.55 -24.35 32.54
CA ASN A 169 31.17 -23.06 32.86
C ASN A 169 32.58 -22.96 32.30
N VAL A 170 33.36 -24.05 32.33
CA VAL A 170 34.67 -24.11 31.69
C VAL A 170 34.55 -23.85 30.18
N ILE A 171 33.64 -24.54 29.48
CA ILE A 171 33.43 -24.31 28.04
C ILE A 171 33.04 -22.86 27.75
N ILE A 172 32.10 -22.29 28.50
CA ILE A 172 31.68 -20.89 28.35
C ILE A 172 32.86 -19.94 28.57
N ARG A 173 33.68 -20.22 29.59
CA ARG A 173 34.88 -19.42 29.85
C ARG A 173 35.88 -19.48 28.70
N MET A 174 36.10 -20.67 28.13
CA MET A 174 37.01 -20.82 26.99
C MET A 174 36.45 -20.14 25.73
N LEU A 175 35.13 -20.21 25.49
CA LEU A 175 34.47 -19.52 24.37
C LEU A 175 34.63 -17.99 24.46
N ASP A 176 34.53 -17.44 25.66
CA ASP A 176 34.70 -16.02 25.96
C ASP A 176 36.16 -15.57 25.83
N GLN A 177 37.10 -16.34 26.37
CA GLN A 177 38.50 -15.93 26.50
C GLN A 177 39.37 -16.26 25.27
N VAL A 178 39.10 -17.38 24.58
CA VAL A 178 39.94 -17.93 23.49
C VAL A 178 39.08 -18.47 22.33
N PRO A 179 38.23 -17.62 21.70
CA PRO A 179 37.27 -18.06 20.68
C PRO A 179 37.92 -18.69 19.44
N THR A 180 39.11 -18.23 19.04
CA THR A 180 39.82 -18.76 17.86
C THR A 180 40.18 -20.24 18.04
N GLN A 181 40.82 -20.58 19.15
CA GLN A 181 41.23 -21.95 19.47
C GLN A 181 40.02 -22.85 19.75
N MET A 182 38.96 -22.29 20.35
CA MET A 182 37.69 -23.00 20.49
C MET A 182 37.01 -23.25 19.14
N GLY A 183 37.16 -22.36 18.15
CA GLY A 183 36.69 -22.57 16.78
C GLY A 183 37.44 -23.71 16.09
N ASP A 184 38.76 -23.79 16.28
CA ASP A 184 39.57 -24.90 15.75
C ASP A 184 39.12 -26.25 16.31
N ARG A 185 38.71 -26.28 17.58
CA ARG A 185 38.23 -27.47 18.29
C ARG A 185 36.70 -27.57 18.39
N ALA A 186 35.95 -26.88 17.52
CA ALA A 186 34.48 -26.88 17.48
C ALA A 186 33.86 -28.27 17.59
N VAL A 187 34.34 -29.21 16.78
CA VAL A 187 33.85 -30.60 16.71
C VAL A 187 34.11 -31.39 18.00
N GLN A 188 35.11 -30.99 18.79
CA GLN A 188 35.48 -31.65 20.04
C GLN A 188 34.50 -31.23 21.15
N TRP A 189 34.40 -29.93 21.44
CA TRP A 189 33.58 -29.46 22.56
C TRP A 189 32.09 -29.53 22.29
N VAL A 190 31.64 -29.51 21.03
CA VAL A 190 30.21 -29.65 20.71
C VAL A 190 29.63 -31.00 21.15
N LYS A 191 30.46 -32.06 21.16
CA LYS A 191 30.09 -33.40 21.68
C LYS A 191 29.83 -33.40 23.18
N LEU A 192 30.46 -32.48 23.91
CA LEU A 192 30.28 -32.32 25.35
C LEU A 192 29.03 -31.49 25.66
N VAL A 193 28.76 -30.46 24.85
CA VAL A 193 27.65 -29.52 25.09
C VAL A 193 26.30 -30.05 24.62
N VAL A 194 26.23 -30.59 23.40
CA VAL A 194 24.95 -30.95 22.76
C VAL A 194 24.14 -31.98 23.54
N PRO A 195 24.71 -33.07 24.09
CA PRO A 195 23.94 -34.03 24.89
C PRO A 195 23.32 -33.44 26.16
N LEU A 196 23.86 -32.32 26.67
CA LEU A 196 23.42 -31.69 27.91
C LEU A 196 22.28 -30.69 27.75
N VAL A 197 21.99 -30.25 26.53
CA VAL A 197 20.83 -29.37 26.27
C VAL A 197 19.49 -30.06 26.59
N VAL A 198 19.48 -31.39 26.65
CA VAL A 198 18.33 -32.23 27.02
C VAL A 198 18.46 -32.91 28.39
N HIS A 199 19.44 -32.51 29.20
CA HIS A 199 19.70 -33.08 30.53
C HIS A 199 18.46 -33.02 31.46
N SER A 200 18.31 -33.89 32.46
CA SER A 200 17.13 -33.90 33.35
C SER A 200 17.05 -32.67 34.27
N ALA A 201 18.19 -32.12 34.69
CA ALA A 201 18.30 -30.93 35.53
C ALA A 201 18.22 -29.62 34.71
N SER A 202 17.33 -28.71 35.09
CA SER A 202 17.07 -27.45 34.38
C SER A 202 18.29 -26.51 34.32
N LYS A 203 19.04 -26.38 35.42
CA LYS A 203 20.25 -25.53 35.47
C LYS A 203 21.31 -25.96 34.45
N VAL A 204 21.56 -27.27 34.35
CA VAL A 204 22.51 -27.83 33.36
C VAL A 204 22.00 -27.59 31.94
N ARG A 205 20.73 -27.89 31.65
CA ARG A 205 20.13 -27.65 30.32
C ARG A 205 20.27 -26.21 29.86
N LEU A 206 19.86 -25.26 30.69
CA LEU A 206 19.88 -23.84 30.35
C LEU A 206 21.32 -23.34 30.15
N ARG A 207 22.26 -23.86 30.95
CA ARG A 207 23.67 -23.52 30.82
C ARG A 207 24.28 -24.11 29.54
N ALA A 208 23.93 -25.35 29.19
CA ALA A 208 24.34 -25.97 27.93
C ALA A 208 23.77 -25.24 26.72
N ALA A 209 22.50 -24.84 26.77
CA ALA A 209 21.88 -24.02 25.73
C ALA A 209 22.60 -22.67 25.57
N SER A 210 22.99 -22.03 26.69
CA SER A 210 23.76 -20.77 26.65
C SER A 210 25.15 -20.97 26.03
N ALA A 211 25.83 -22.07 26.35
CA ALA A 211 27.12 -22.41 25.75
C ALA A 211 26.99 -22.67 24.23
N LEU A 212 25.93 -23.38 23.83
CA LEU A 212 25.63 -23.66 22.43
C LEU A 212 25.34 -22.39 21.64
N GLU A 213 24.56 -21.47 22.22
CA GLU A 213 24.21 -20.19 21.61
C GLU A 213 25.43 -19.27 21.48
N MET A 214 26.25 -19.15 22.54
CA MET A 214 27.50 -18.38 22.54
C MET A 214 28.50 -18.91 21.49
N GLY A 215 28.63 -20.23 21.36
CA GLY A 215 29.54 -20.86 20.42
C GLY A 215 29.01 -20.98 18.99
N MET A 216 27.77 -20.55 18.71
CA MET A 216 27.11 -20.76 17.41
C MET A 216 27.94 -20.22 16.21
N PRO A 217 28.53 -19.01 16.24
CA PRO A 217 29.34 -18.52 15.11
C PRO A 217 30.53 -19.45 14.77
N LEU A 218 31.18 -19.99 15.80
CA LEU A 218 32.32 -20.90 15.66
C LEU A 218 31.89 -22.27 15.11
N LEU A 219 30.73 -22.77 15.54
CA LEU A 219 30.17 -24.02 15.04
C LEU A 219 29.76 -23.92 13.58
N LEU A 220 29.16 -22.79 13.17
CA LEU A 220 28.74 -22.57 11.78
C LEU A 220 29.94 -22.45 10.83
N ALA A 221 31.10 -21.96 11.29
CA ALA A 221 32.32 -21.96 10.49
C ALA A 221 32.78 -23.38 10.10
N LYS A 222 32.48 -24.40 10.93
CA LYS A 222 32.73 -25.82 10.65
C LYS A 222 31.43 -26.64 10.53
N GLN A 223 30.36 -26.02 9.99
CA GLN A 223 29.00 -26.58 10.00
C GLN A 223 28.95 -28.03 9.50
N THR A 224 29.60 -28.36 8.39
CA THR A 224 29.56 -29.72 7.82
C THR A 224 30.10 -30.80 8.76
N GLU A 225 31.24 -30.53 9.42
CA GLU A 225 31.87 -31.47 10.35
C GLU A 225 31.05 -31.58 11.65
N VAL A 226 30.57 -30.45 12.15
CA VAL A 226 29.71 -30.40 13.35
C VAL A 226 28.40 -31.14 13.10
N ALA A 227 27.77 -30.92 11.94
CA ALA A 227 26.52 -31.56 11.57
C ALA A 227 26.65 -33.08 11.45
N ALA A 228 27.77 -33.58 10.91
CA ALA A 228 28.05 -35.02 10.80
C ALA A 228 28.13 -35.71 12.18
N VAL A 229 28.54 -34.98 13.22
CA VAL A 229 28.57 -35.48 14.60
C VAL A 229 27.21 -35.35 15.29
N ILE A 230 26.47 -34.28 15.01
CA ILE A 230 25.16 -34.02 15.63
C ILE A 230 24.06 -34.90 15.04
N GLU A 231 24.06 -35.19 13.74
CA GLU A 231 23.00 -35.98 13.07
C GLU A 231 22.73 -37.34 13.75
N PRO A 232 23.74 -38.20 14.05
CA PRO A 232 23.52 -39.43 14.79
C PRO A 232 22.97 -39.22 16.21
N MET A 233 23.42 -38.18 16.91
CA MET A 233 22.93 -37.83 18.26
C MET A 233 21.48 -37.36 18.24
N MET A 234 21.07 -36.67 17.16
CA MET A 234 19.69 -36.20 16.98
C MET A 234 18.72 -37.36 16.93
N CYS A 235 19.01 -38.38 16.12
CA CYS A 235 18.17 -39.57 15.98
C CYS A 235 18.14 -40.44 17.23
N SER A 236 19.30 -40.67 17.85
CA SER A 236 19.45 -41.65 18.94
C SER A 236 18.97 -41.15 20.31
N LYS A 237 19.14 -39.84 20.61
CA LYS A 237 18.90 -39.30 21.95
C LYS A 237 18.13 -37.99 21.97
N LEU A 238 18.51 -37.01 21.16
CA LEU A 238 18.02 -35.63 21.35
C LEU A 238 16.54 -35.48 20.99
N ILE A 239 16.07 -36.03 19.87
CA ILE A 239 14.67 -35.91 19.47
C ILE A 239 13.73 -36.54 20.51
N PRO A 240 13.92 -37.79 20.98
CA PRO A 240 13.08 -38.38 22.03
C PRO A 240 13.04 -37.55 23.32
N GLU A 241 14.19 -37.07 23.80
CA GLU A 241 14.24 -36.28 25.04
C GLU A 241 13.64 -34.88 24.86
N LEU A 242 13.79 -34.25 23.69
CA LEU A 242 13.12 -32.98 23.38
C LEU A 242 11.59 -33.13 23.37
N GLN A 243 11.05 -34.24 22.86
CA GLN A 243 9.61 -34.54 22.91
C GLN A 243 9.11 -34.68 24.36
N LYS A 244 9.90 -35.37 25.21
CA LYS A 244 9.61 -35.52 26.64
C LYS A 244 9.63 -34.18 27.38
N LEU A 245 10.63 -33.33 27.10
CA LEU A 245 10.73 -31.98 27.66
C LEU A 245 9.56 -31.10 27.21
N PHE A 246 9.13 -31.23 25.95
CA PHE A 246 7.97 -30.51 25.44
C PHE A 246 6.71 -30.86 26.23
N THR A 247 6.48 -32.15 26.49
CA THR A 247 5.35 -32.65 27.30
C THR A 247 5.43 -32.17 28.75
N SER A 248 6.65 -31.97 29.26
CA SER A 248 6.94 -31.51 30.62
C SER A 248 6.95 -29.98 30.78
N LYS A 249 6.18 -29.24 29.98
CA LYS A 249 6.07 -27.76 30.05
C LYS A 249 7.37 -26.97 29.83
N ASN A 250 8.31 -27.53 29.06
CA ASN A 250 9.54 -26.84 28.64
C ASN A 250 9.49 -26.44 27.15
N GLU A 251 8.30 -26.22 26.58
CA GLU A 251 8.04 -26.01 25.15
C GLU A 251 8.90 -24.86 24.57
N THR A 252 9.02 -23.75 25.30
CA THR A 252 9.82 -22.58 24.88
C THR A 252 11.30 -22.93 24.68
N ASN A 253 11.88 -23.69 25.62
CA ASN A 253 13.28 -24.10 25.52
C ASN A 253 13.49 -25.04 24.32
N VAL A 254 12.56 -25.98 24.11
CA VAL A 254 12.62 -26.93 23.00
C VAL A 254 12.59 -26.21 21.65
N LEU A 255 11.68 -25.25 21.44
CA LEU A 255 11.58 -24.50 20.17
C LEU A 255 12.79 -23.58 19.93
N LYS A 256 13.37 -23.01 20.99
CA LYS A 256 14.64 -22.26 20.89
C LYS A 256 15.79 -23.16 20.46
N LEU A 257 15.95 -24.32 21.11
CA LEU A 257 16.96 -25.32 20.74
C LEU A 257 16.75 -25.86 19.32
N TRP A 258 15.50 -26.10 18.92
CA TRP A 258 15.15 -26.52 17.57
C TRP A 258 15.71 -25.56 16.52
N SER A 259 15.55 -24.25 16.74
CA SER A 259 16.10 -23.21 15.86
C SER A 259 17.62 -23.30 15.73
N LEU A 260 18.33 -23.57 16.84
CA LEU A 260 19.78 -23.77 16.84
C LEU A 260 20.18 -25.03 16.07
N PHE A 261 19.46 -26.14 16.25
CA PHE A 261 19.73 -27.39 15.54
C PHE A 261 19.48 -27.29 14.04
N VAL A 262 18.42 -26.60 13.61
CA VAL A 262 18.16 -26.34 12.19
C VAL A 262 19.33 -25.57 11.55
N LYS A 263 19.89 -24.59 12.26
CA LYS A 263 21.08 -23.86 11.81
C LYS A 263 22.32 -24.77 11.76
N LEU A 264 22.56 -25.60 12.77
CA LEU A 264 23.74 -26.48 12.82
C LEU A 264 23.70 -27.60 11.78
N LEU A 265 22.54 -28.19 11.52
CA LEU A 265 22.39 -29.30 10.57
C LEU A 265 22.53 -28.83 9.10
N GLY A 266 22.26 -27.55 8.83
CA GLY A 266 22.55 -26.93 7.53
C GLY A 266 21.98 -27.72 6.35
N LYS A 267 22.82 -27.89 5.31
CA LYS A 267 22.45 -28.57 4.06
C LYS A 267 22.10 -30.06 4.22
N LEU A 268 22.36 -30.70 5.37
CA LEU A 268 21.91 -32.07 5.60
C LEU A 268 20.38 -32.19 5.54
N LEU A 269 19.66 -31.13 5.95
CA LEU A 269 18.19 -31.09 5.91
C LEU A 269 17.64 -31.03 4.47
N HIS A 270 18.47 -30.67 3.48
CA HIS A 270 18.06 -30.51 2.08
C HIS A 270 17.76 -31.86 1.41
N ARG A 271 18.42 -32.95 1.83
CA ARG A 271 18.24 -34.31 1.29
C ARG A 271 16.82 -34.86 1.50
N GLY A 272 16.09 -34.32 2.47
CA GLY A 272 14.74 -34.76 2.82
C GLY A 272 14.70 -36.15 3.44
N GLY A 273 13.51 -36.67 3.72
CA GLY A 273 13.32 -38.02 4.25
C GLY A 273 12.95 -38.07 5.73
N PRO A 274 13.04 -39.25 6.37
CA PRO A 274 12.53 -39.45 7.74
C PRO A 274 13.16 -38.54 8.79
N PHE A 275 14.44 -38.18 8.62
CA PHE A 275 15.18 -37.35 9.58
C PHE A 275 14.58 -35.95 9.75
N ILE A 276 14.39 -35.21 8.66
CA ILE A 276 13.79 -33.87 8.74
C ILE A 276 12.34 -33.96 9.25
N ASN A 277 11.60 -35.04 8.96
CA ASN A 277 10.24 -35.20 9.44
C ASN A 277 10.17 -35.34 10.96
N ALA A 278 11.11 -36.11 11.54
CA ALA A 278 11.23 -36.24 12.98
C ALA A 278 11.55 -34.89 13.65
N LEU A 279 12.38 -34.06 13.00
CA LEU A 279 12.68 -32.70 13.45
C LEU A 279 11.45 -31.77 13.31
N LEU A 280 10.72 -31.83 12.20
CA LEU A 280 9.51 -31.04 11.96
C LEU A 280 8.37 -31.40 12.92
N TYR A 281 8.30 -32.65 13.39
CA TYR A 281 7.31 -33.06 14.38
C TYR A 281 7.44 -32.28 15.69
N LEU A 282 8.65 -31.92 16.13
CA LEU A 282 8.86 -31.07 17.32
C LEU A 282 8.23 -29.68 17.13
N GLU A 283 8.35 -29.12 15.94
CA GLU A 283 7.80 -27.81 15.59
C GLU A 283 6.27 -27.85 15.45
N GLU A 284 5.74 -28.94 14.90
CA GLU A 284 4.30 -29.23 14.85
C GLU A 284 3.65 -29.26 16.23
N LEU A 285 4.35 -29.78 17.26
CA LEU A 285 3.88 -29.70 18.66
C LEU A 285 3.74 -28.24 19.11
N GLY A 286 4.66 -27.37 18.68
CA GLY A 286 4.59 -25.92 18.87
C GLY A 286 3.31 -25.31 18.30
N PHE A 287 3.02 -25.60 17.02
CA PHE A 287 1.83 -25.09 16.34
C PHE A 287 0.51 -25.64 16.88
N ARG A 288 0.50 -26.88 17.38
CA ARG A 288 -0.66 -27.52 18.03
C ARG A 288 -0.88 -27.10 19.47
N SER A 289 0.08 -26.42 20.09
CA SER A 289 -0.05 -25.95 21.48
C SER A 289 -1.27 -25.04 21.63
N SER A 290 -2.00 -25.16 22.75
CA SER A 290 -3.10 -24.24 23.06
C SER A 290 -2.61 -22.85 23.48
N SER A 291 -1.34 -22.70 23.86
CA SER A 291 -0.76 -21.43 24.31
C SER A 291 -0.42 -20.51 23.13
N PRO A 292 -1.00 -19.29 23.05
CA PRO A 292 -0.65 -18.32 22.02
C PRO A 292 0.83 -17.94 22.02
N THR A 293 1.46 -17.89 23.19
CA THR A 293 2.90 -17.59 23.35
C THR A 293 3.77 -18.68 22.73
N ILE A 294 3.41 -19.96 22.90
CA ILE A 294 4.15 -21.07 22.30
C ILE A 294 3.98 -21.08 20.77
N LYS A 295 2.76 -20.85 20.27
CA LYS A 295 2.54 -20.68 18.82
C LYS A 295 3.36 -19.52 18.25
N LYS A 296 3.45 -18.40 18.97
CA LYS A 296 4.28 -17.25 18.59
C LYS A 296 5.75 -17.65 18.43
N ILE A 297 6.29 -18.37 19.41
CA ILE A 297 7.68 -18.86 19.37
C ILE A 297 7.88 -19.83 18.22
N ALA A 298 6.91 -20.72 17.94
CA ALA A 298 6.98 -21.65 16.81
C ALA A 298 7.03 -20.91 15.45
N PHE A 299 6.18 -19.89 15.25
CA PHE A 299 6.27 -19.05 14.05
C PHE A 299 7.64 -18.37 13.93
N ILE A 300 8.19 -17.83 15.02
CA ILE A 300 9.53 -17.21 15.01
C ILE A 300 10.61 -18.26 14.68
N ALA A 301 10.54 -19.45 15.28
CA ALA A 301 11.47 -20.54 15.03
C ALA A 301 11.46 -20.95 13.55
N TRP A 302 10.29 -20.94 12.90
CA TRP A 302 10.11 -21.23 11.48
C TRP A 302 11.02 -20.39 10.55
N LYS A 303 11.40 -19.16 10.95
CA LYS A 303 12.40 -18.36 10.21
C LYS A 303 13.73 -19.11 10.03
N SER A 304 14.16 -19.89 11.02
CA SER A 304 15.39 -20.69 10.93
C SER A 304 15.32 -21.77 9.84
N LEU A 305 14.12 -22.31 9.57
CA LEU A 305 13.93 -23.28 8.48
C LEU A 305 13.89 -22.59 7.11
N ILE A 306 13.30 -21.39 7.04
CA ILE A 306 13.37 -20.53 5.85
C ILE A 306 14.84 -20.24 5.53
N ASP A 307 15.62 -19.77 6.51
CA ASP A 307 17.07 -19.51 6.37
C ASP A 307 17.84 -20.75 5.91
N ASN A 308 17.53 -21.91 6.51
CA ASN A 308 18.19 -23.16 6.14
C ASN A 308 17.95 -23.53 4.68
N PHE A 309 16.71 -23.42 4.18
CA PHE A 309 16.42 -23.68 2.77
C PHE A 309 16.96 -22.57 1.86
N ALA A 310 17.04 -21.33 2.32
CA ALA A 310 17.65 -20.21 1.59
C ALA A 310 19.16 -20.38 1.35
N LEU A 311 19.85 -21.27 2.09
CA LEU A 311 21.25 -21.67 1.81
C LEU A 311 21.45 -22.23 0.38
N ASN A 312 20.38 -22.66 -0.29
CA ASN A 312 20.38 -23.00 -1.71
C ASN A 312 19.06 -22.54 -2.36
N PRO A 313 19.08 -21.52 -3.24
CA PRO A 313 17.87 -21.00 -3.90
C PRO A 313 17.01 -22.06 -4.60
N ASP A 314 17.63 -23.08 -5.22
CA ASP A 314 16.91 -24.17 -5.89
C ASP A 314 16.12 -25.04 -4.90
N ILE A 315 16.64 -25.20 -3.69
CA ILE A 315 15.97 -25.95 -2.62
C ILE A 315 14.80 -25.13 -2.08
N LEU A 316 15.01 -23.84 -1.77
CA LEU A 316 13.97 -22.94 -1.29
C LEU A 316 12.79 -22.86 -2.28
N CYS A 317 13.09 -22.67 -3.57
CA CYS A 317 12.10 -22.49 -4.62
C CYS A 317 11.50 -23.81 -5.14
N SER A 318 11.99 -24.96 -4.69
CA SER A 318 11.40 -26.24 -5.11
C SER A 318 9.96 -26.38 -4.62
N ALA A 319 9.05 -26.84 -5.50
CA ALA A 319 7.62 -26.95 -5.19
C ALA A 319 7.33 -27.72 -3.89
N LYS A 320 8.11 -28.77 -3.62
CA LYS A 320 7.99 -29.58 -2.40
C LYS A 320 8.33 -28.80 -1.13
N ARG A 321 9.42 -28.03 -1.15
CA ARG A 321 9.89 -27.27 0.02
C ARG A 321 9.08 -26.00 0.22
N MET A 322 8.73 -25.32 -0.86
CA MET A 322 7.82 -24.18 -0.81
C MET A 322 6.47 -24.58 -0.20
N LYS A 323 5.88 -25.70 -0.64
CA LYS A 323 4.64 -26.22 -0.05
C LYS A 323 4.78 -26.49 1.45
N LEU A 324 5.91 -27.04 1.87
CA LEU A 324 6.20 -27.31 3.28
C LEU A 324 6.26 -26.01 4.10
N LEU A 325 6.99 -25.00 3.63
CA LEU A 325 7.11 -23.70 4.32
C LEU A 325 5.78 -22.96 4.40
N MET A 326 4.98 -23.01 3.33
CA MET A 326 3.69 -22.35 3.23
C MET A 326 2.59 -23.01 4.05
N GLN A 327 2.70 -24.31 4.33
CA GLN A 327 1.64 -25.07 4.99
C GLN A 327 1.20 -24.47 6.34
N PRO A 328 2.08 -24.22 7.33
CA PRO A 328 1.65 -23.59 8.59
C PRO A 328 1.15 -22.15 8.40
N LEU A 329 1.69 -21.42 7.41
CA LEU A 329 1.27 -20.05 7.08
C LEU A 329 -0.13 -20.01 6.47
N LEU A 330 -0.54 -21.05 5.75
CA LEU A 330 -1.89 -21.13 5.17
C LEU A 330 -2.89 -21.77 6.14
N SER A 331 -2.54 -22.88 6.78
CA SER A 331 -3.52 -23.71 7.50
C SER A 331 -3.77 -23.27 8.95
N ILE A 332 -2.80 -22.63 9.61
CA ILE A 332 -2.94 -22.27 11.03
C ILE A 332 -3.76 -20.99 11.15
N GLN A 333 -4.96 -21.13 11.72
CA GLN A 333 -5.81 -20.02 12.06
C GLN A 333 -5.33 -19.35 13.35
N VAL A 334 -5.35 -18.02 13.33
CA VAL A 334 -4.92 -17.17 14.43
C VAL A 334 -6.06 -16.21 14.76
N ARG A 335 -6.39 -16.10 16.05
CA ARG A 335 -7.52 -15.29 16.53
C ARG A 335 -7.10 -13.99 17.22
N THR A 336 -5.81 -13.82 17.51
CA THR A 336 -5.28 -12.64 18.20
C THR A 336 -4.39 -11.85 17.26
N GLU A 337 -4.50 -10.52 17.32
CA GLU A 337 -3.74 -9.60 16.49
C GLU A 337 -2.23 -9.81 16.60
N ALA A 338 -1.69 -9.88 17.81
CA ALA A 338 -0.24 -10.04 18.04
C ALA A 338 0.35 -11.34 17.44
N LEU A 339 -0.44 -12.43 17.45
CA LEU A 339 0.01 -13.70 16.86
C LEU A 339 -0.14 -13.66 15.33
N LEU A 340 -1.16 -12.97 14.81
CA LEU A 340 -1.33 -12.79 13.37
C LEU A 340 -0.22 -11.92 12.79
N LEU A 341 0.15 -10.85 13.49
CA LEU A 341 1.30 -10.03 13.15
C LEU A 341 2.58 -10.88 13.05
N THR A 342 2.86 -11.71 14.06
CA THR A 342 4.04 -12.60 14.03
C THR A 342 4.00 -13.56 12.83
N LYS A 343 2.83 -14.14 12.54
CA LYS A 343 2.64 -15.02 11.38
C LYS A 343 2.91 -14.28 10.07
N VAL A 344 2.38 -13.07 9.94
CA VAL A 344 2.54 -12.20 8.75
C VAL A 344 4.00 -11.76 8.58
N GLU A 345 4.70 -11.39 9.66
CA GLU A 345 6.14 -11.05 9.64
C GLU A 345 7.01 -12.23 9.20
N VAL A 346 6.68 -13.45 9.64
CA VAL A 346 7.41 -14.67 9.23
C VAL A 346 7.12 -15.00 7.76
N TRP A 347 5.89 -14.77 7.30
CA TRP A 347 5.53 -14.93 5.91
C TRP A 347 6.21 -13.89 5.02
N TRP A 348 6.23 -12.62 5.44
CA TRP A 348 6.97 -11.56 4.76
C TRP A 348 8.47 -11.85 4.74
N TYR A 349 9.03 -12.41 5.82
CA TYR A 349 10.42 -12.85 5.83
C TYR A 349 10.72 -13.89 4.73
N LEU A 350 9.81 -14.85 4.49
CA LEU A 350 9.92 -15.76 3.34
C LEU A 350 9.92 -14.99 2.00
N VAL A 351 9.04 -14.00 1.85
CA VAL A 351 8.99 -13.14 0.65
C VAL A 351 10.34 -12.46 0.40
N VAL A 352 10.96 -11.88 1.44
CA VAL A 352 12.28 -11.23 1.35
C VAL A 352 13.38 -12.24 0.97
N GLN A 353 13.37 -13.43 1.56
CA GLN A 353 14.37 -14.48 1.33
C GLN A 353 14.31 -15.10 -0.09
N LEU A 354 13.19 -14.95 -0.81
CA LEU A 354 13.10 -15.43 -2.21
C LEU A 354 13.96 -14.61 -3.19
N GLY A 355 14.27 -13.35 -2.84
CA GLY A 355 15.11 -12.46 -3.65
C GLY A 355 14.68 -12.44 -5.13
N PRO A 356 15.58 -12.76 -6.09
CA PRO A 356 15.26 -12.72 -7.52
C PRO A 356 14.19 -13.74 -7.95
N ASN A 357 13.95 -14.80 -7.17
CA ASN A 357 12.95 -15.83 -7.46
C ASN A 357 11.55 -15.47 -6.94
N LEU A 358 11.36 -14.26 -6.42
CA LEU A 358 10.05 -13.84 -5.91
C LEU A 358 8.98 -13.83 -7.00
N SER A 359 9.29 -13.29 -8.19
CA SER A 359 8.32 -13.18 -9.29
C SER A 359 7.83 -14.52 -9.85
N SER A 360 8.65 -15.59 -9.76
CA SER A 360 8.23 -16.95 -10.13
C SER A 360 7.35 -17.61 -9.07
N ASN A 361 7.44 -17.17 -7.81
CA ASN A 361 6.73 -17.76 -6.67
C ASN A 361 5.60 -16.85 -6.12
N PHE A 362 5.31 -15.74 -6.79
CA PHE A 362 4.36 -14.72 -6.34
C PHE A 362 2.97 -15.31 -6.05
N ASP A 363 2.40 -16.11 -6.97
CA ASP A 363 1.08 -16.71 -6.81
C ASP A 363 1.00 -17.70 -5.64
N GLN A 364 2.12 -18.37 -5.35
CA GLN A 364 2.18 -19.35 -4.27
C GLN A 364 2.40 -18.71 -2.89
N VAL A 365 3.08 -17.56 -2.83
CA VAL A 365 3.56 -16.96 -1.57
C VAL A 365 2.94 -15.60 -1.30
N SER A 366 3.08 -14.66 -2.23
CA SER A 366 2.68 -13.25 -2.08
C SER A 366 1.18 -13.04 -2.24
N ALA A 367 0.55 -13.69 -3.22
CA ALA A 367 -0.88 -13.53 -3.45
C ALA A 367 -1.74 -13.99 -2.25
N PRO A 368 -1.50 -15.18 -1.63
CA PRO A 368 -2.27 -15.58 -0.46
C PRO A 368 -1.92 -14.76 0.78
N LEU A 369 -0.71 -14.19 0.86
CA LEU A 369 -0.33 -13.26 1.92
C LEU A 369 -1.17 -11.97 1.83
N LEU A 370 -1.23 -11.35 0.64
CA LEU A 370 -2.05 -10.16 0.40
C LEU A 370 -3.53 -10.43 0.71
N GLN A 371 -4.05 -11.58 0.27
CA GLN A 371 -5.42 -12.00 0.59
C GLN A 371 -5.64 -12.15 2.11
N SER A 372 -4.65 -12.72 2.81
CA SER A 372 -4.69 -12.89 4.27
C SER A 372 -4.63 -11.57 5.03
N THR A 373 -3.99 -10.52 4.51
CA THR A 373 -3.80 -9.25 5.21
C THR A 373 -4.86 -8.22 4.88
N ILE A 374 -5.28 -8.13 3.61
CA ILE A 374 -6.20 -7.09 3.13
C ILE A 374 -7.66 -7.51 3.29
N GLY A 375 -7.93 -8.82 3.21
CA GLY A 375 -9.26 -9.40 3.33
C GLY A 375 -10.07 -9.19 2.05
N SER A 376 -10.18 -10.21 1.22
CA SER A 376 -11.18 -10.26 0.16
C SER A 376 -12.23 -11.29 0.55
N ASP A 377 -13.49 -10.89 0.68
CA ASP A 377 -14.59 -11.86 0.58
C ASP A 377 -14.53 -12.46 -0.83
N PRO A 378 -14.50 -13.80 -0.98
CA PRO A 378 -14.57 -14.40 -2.30
C PRO A 378 -16.00 -14.28 -2.82
N SER A 379 -16.36 -13.11 -3.35
CA SER A 379 -17.57 -12.94 -4.15
C SER A 379 -17.38 -11.89 -5.24
N SER A 380 -17.97 -12.17 -6.40
CA SER A 380 -17.96 -11.41 -7.66
C SER A 380 -16.76 -11.58 -8.61
N VAL A 381 -16.56 -12.80 -9.11
CA VAL A 381 -16.15 -12.97 -10.52
C VAL A 381 -17.30 -13.66 -11.27
N PRO A 382 -18.04 -13.00 -12.17
CA PRO A 382 -18.81 -13.73 -13.17
C PRO A 382 -17.83 -14.18 -14.27
N GLY A 383 -17.09 -15.26 -13.98
CA GLY A 383 -16.34 -15.97 -14.99
C GLY A 383 -17.33 -16.69 -15.90
N THR A 384 -17.56 -16.15 -17.09
CA THR A 384 -18.24 -16.87 -18.16
C THR A 384 -17.21 -17.80 -18.81
N PRO A 385 -17.41 -19.13 -18.80
CA PRO A 385 -16.53 -20.03 -19.53
C PRO A 385 -16.79 -19.89 -21.04
N SER A 386 -15.71 -19.82 -21.80
CA SER A 386 -15.70 -19.85 -23.27
C SER A 386 -16.54 -21.02 -23.79
N ARG A 387 -17.64 -20.73 -24.50
CA ARG A 387 -18.39 -21.72 -25.26
C ARG A 387 -17.87 -21.75 -26.70
N ALA A 388 -17.26 -22.87 -27.05
CA ALA A 388 -17.10 -23.30 -28.43
C ALA A 388 -18.48 -23.49 -29.07
N ALA A 389 -18.61 -23.07 -30.33
CA ALA A 389 -19.79 -23.27 -31.15
C ALA A 389 -19.90 -24.76 -31.57
N ALA A 390 -21.10 -25.33 -31.42
CA ALA A 390 -21.62 -26.39 -32.30
C ALA A 390 -23.14 -26.54 -32.09
N GLN A 391 -23.83 -26.89 -33.18
CA GLN A 391 -25.27 -26.82 -33.41
C GLN A 391 -26.09 -28.00 -32.83
N ASN A 392 -27.39 -27.72 -32.65
CA ASN A 392 -28.59 -28.58 -32.76
C ASN A 392 -28.89 -29.72 -31.75
N GLY A 393 -30.13 -29.68 -31.22
CA GLY A 393 -31.02 -30.85 -31.19
C GLY A 393 -31.48 -31.43 -29.84
N ALA A 394 -32.73 -31.15 -29.46
CA ALA A 394 -33.72 -31.98 -28.75
C ALA A 394 -33.45 -32.66 -27.37
N ILE A 395 -34.18 -32.14 -26.36
CA ILE A 395 -34.92 -32.73 -25.22
C ILE A 395 -34.85 -34.26 -24.99
N VAL A 396 -34.51 -34.71 -23.76
CA VAL A 396 -35.23 -35.63 -22.80
C VAL A 396 -34.26 -35.97 -21.61
N PRO A 397 -34.71 -36.10 -20.33
CA PRO A 397 -33.82 -36.35 -19.18
C PRO A 397 -33.70 -37.83 -18.80
N SER A 398 -32.51 -38.30 -18.42
CA SER A 398 -32.35 -39.53 -17.61
C SER A 398 -31.02 -39.62 -16.84
N THR A 399 -31.08 -40.35 -15.73
CA THR A 399 -30.12 -40.56 -14.63
C THR A 399 -28.93 -41.48 -14.99
N PRO A 400 -27.85 -41.52 -14.15
CA PRO A 400 -26.53 -42.01 -14.56
C PRO A 400 -26.34 -43.52 -14.37
N LYS A 401 -25.59 -44.15 -15.29
CA LYS A 401 -25.01 -45.49 -15.12
C LYS A 401 -23.49 -45.44 -15.23
N SER A 402 -22.84 -46.03 -14.25
CA SER A 402 -21.40 -46.25 -14.17
C SER A 402 -20.98 -47.46 -15.04
N ALA A 403 -19.83 -47.38 -15.70
CA ALA A 403 -18.87 -48.49 -15.88
C ALA A 403 -17.61 -47.98 -16.59
N GLY A 404 -16.43 -48.41 -16.16
CA GLY A 404 -15.23 -48.34 -17.00
C GLY A 404 -13.88 -48.01 -16.35
N SER A 405 -13.57 -48.69 -15.25
CA SER A 405 -12.22 -48.98 -14.70
C SER A 405 -10.96 -48.52 -15.45
N SER A 406 -10.05 -47.89 -14.71
CA SER A 406 -8.67 -48.40 -14.60
C SER A 406 -8.11 -48.12 -13.20
N SER A 407 -7.99 -49.18 -12.41
CA SER A 407 -7.31 -49.22 -11.12
C SER A 407 -5.80 -49.28 -11.37
N PHE A 408 -5.04 -48.42 -10.70
CA PHE A 408 -3.66 -48.76 -10.33
C PHE A 408 -3.42 -48.37 -8.86
N ASN A 409 -2.90 -49.35 -8.15
CA ASN A 409 -2.75 -49.43 -6.71
C ASN A 409 -1.86 -48.33 -6.12
N SER A 410 -2.37 -47.67 -5.08
CA SER A 410 -1.57 -46.90 -4.12
C SER A 410 -0.75 -47.83 -3.22
N PRO A 411 0.55 -47.62 -3.01
CA PRO A 411 1.20 -48.02 -1.78
C PRO A 411 0.94 -46.97 -0.70
N ALA A 412 0.57 -47.45 0.48
CA ALA A 412 0.45 -46.66 1.70
C ALA A 412 1.64 -45.70 1.90
N ARG A 413 1.34 -44.40 2.09
CA ARG A 413 2.30 -43.41 2.60
C ARG A 413 1.72 -42.70 3.81
N SER A 414 2.47 -42.87 4.90
CA SER A 414 2.54 -42.13 6.18
C SER A 414 2.11 -40.65 6.16
N PRO A 415 1.62 -40.13 7.30
CA PRO A 415 0.82 -38.91 7.39
C PRO A 415 1.68 -37.66 7.23
N TRP A 416 1.44 -36.92 6.15
CA TRP A 416 1.84 -35.53 6.05
C TRP A 416 0.57 -34.68 6.09
N PHE A 417 0.28 -34.19 7.29
CA PHE A 417 -0.59 -33.06 7.62
C PHE A 417 -1.88 -32.88 6.79
N SER A 418 -2.96 -33.54 7.23
CA SER A 418 -4.33 -33.09 6.93
C SER A 418 -4.84 -32.25 8.11
N LEU A 419 -4.69 -30.93 8.03
CA LEU A 419 -5.41 -30.00 8.90
C LEU A 419 -6.68 -29.59 8.14
N ASN A 420 -7.82 -30.11 8.60
CA ASN A 420 -9.13 -29.91 7.96
C ASN A 420 -9.45 -28.42 7.78
N SER A 421 -9.76 -28.03 6.53
CA SER A 421 -10.23 -26.70 6.15
C SER A 421 -11.76 -26.66 6.25
N SER A 422 -12.30 -26.06 7.30
CA SER A 422 -13.66 -25.51 7.26
C SER A 422 -13.59 -24.04 6.89
N MET A 423 -14.21 -23.68 5.77
CA MET A 423 -14.44 -22.29 5.36
C MET A 423 -15.18 -21.54 6.49
N GLN A 424 -14.58 -20.48 7.07
CA GLN A 424 -15.30 -19.39 7.77
C GLN A 424 -14.34 -18.28 8.30
N SER A 425 -14.79 -17.03 8.07
CA SER A 425 -14.34 -15.69 8.48
C SER A 425 -12.88 -15.46 8.91
N SER A 426 -12.14 -14.69 8.09
CA SER A 426 -10.90 -14.04 8.53
C SER A 426 -11.22 -12.98 9.59
N THR A 427 -10.55 -13.02 10.73
CA THR A 427 -10.56 -11.91 11.69
C THR A 427 -9.72 -10.78 11.11
N ASN A 428 -10.37 -9.68 10.71
CA ASN A 428 -9.69 -8.53 10.11
C ASN A 428 -9.28 -7.54 11.22
N PHE A 429 -8.00 -7.19 11.27
CA PHE A 429 -7.45 -6.17 12.18
C PHE A 429 -6.88 -5.03 11.35
N SER A 430 -7.20 -3.77 11.70
CA SER A 430 -6.76 -2.61 10.92
C SER A 430 -5.24 -2.53 10.79
N SER A 431 -4.49 -2.77 11.87
CA SER A 431 -3.02 -2.77 11.85
C SER A 431 -2.43 -3.75 10.82
N ILE A 432 -3.06 -4.92 10.65
CA ILE A 432 -2.65 -5.95 9.68
C ILE A 432 -3.05 -5.55 8.26
N GLN A 433 -4.19 -4.89 8.08
CA GLN A 433 -4.60 -4.36 6.78
C GLN A 433 -3.70 -3.21 6.32
N LEU A 434 -3.29 -2.33 7.23
CA LEU A 434 -2.30 -1.29 6.97
C LEU A 434 -0.94 -1.89 6.58
N LEU A 435 -0.53 -2.97 7.25
CA LEU A 435 0.66 -3.73 6.87
C LEU A 435 0.52 -4.33 5.46
N GLY A 436 -0.68 -4.79 5.08
CA GLY A 436 -1.00 -5.23 3.72
C GLY A 436 -0.84 -4.13 2.66
N LEU A 437 -1.23 -2.89 2.98
CA LEU A 437 -0.97 -1.73 2.12
C LEU A 437 0.54 -1.42 2.03
N GLU A 438 1.27 -1.52 3.14
CA GLU A 438 2.73 -1.41 3.13
C GLU A 438 3.38 -2.48 2.24
N MET A 439 2.91 -3.73 2.30
CA MET A 439 3.39 -4.81 1.41
C MET A 439 3.20 -4.47 -0.06
N LEU A 440 2.06 -3.89 -0.45
CA LEU A 440 1.84 -3.41 -1.81
C LEU A 440 2.87 -2.35 -2.20
N LEU A 441 3.15 -1.38 -1.32
CA LEU A 441 4.20 -0.39 -1.54
C LEU A 441 5.56 -1.05 -1.80
N HIS A 442 5.95 -2.02 -0.97
CA HIS A 442 7.19 -2.80 -1.16
C HIS A 442 7.20 -3.57 -2.49
N TYR A 443 6.09 -4.19 -2.89
CA TYR A 443 6.01 -4.91 -4.18
C TYR A 443 6.16 -3.97 -5.39
N PHE A 444 5.67 -2.73 -5.30
CA PHE A 444 5.78 -1.76 -6.39
C PHE A 444 7.14 -1.08 -6.50
N LEU A 445 7.79 -0.80 -5.36
CA LEU A 445 9.03 -0.02 -5.31
C LEU A 445 10.29 -0.87 -5.08
N GLY A 446 10.16 -2.08 -4.54
CA GLY A 446 11.30 -2.91 -4.18
C GLY A 446 12.28 -2.16 -3.26
N PRO A 447 13.58 -2.13 -3.58
CA PRO A 447 14.58 -1.40 -2.79
C PRO A 447 14.37 0.12 -2.71
N GLU A 448 13.71 0.73 -3.71
CA GLU A 448 13.51 2.19 -3.78
C GLU A 448 12.54 2.70 -2.71
N VAL A 449 11.81 1.80 -2.06
CA VAL A 449 10.82 2.11 -1.01
C VAL A 449 11.43 2.93 0.13
N ILE A 450 12.70 2.71 0.49
CA ILE A 450 13.37 3.43 1.58
C ILE A 450 13.51 4.91 1.24
N ALA A 451 13.93 5.22 0.02
CA ALA A 451 14.14 6.59 -0.44
C ALA A 451 12.81 7.34 -0.55
N VAL A 452 11.76 6.68 -1.08
CA VAL A 452 10.42 7.23 -1.18
C VAL A 452 9.79 7.44 0.19
N ALA A 453 9.91 6.46 1.10
CA ALA A 453 9.41 6.59 2.46
C ALA A 453 10.09 7.74 3.22
N ALA A 454 11.39 7.94 3.05
CA ALA A 454 12.10 9.09 3.63
C ALA A 454 11.60 10.43 3.08
N LYS A 455 11.36 10.52 1.75
CA LYS A 455 10.83 11.71 1.09
C LYS A 455 9.43 12.08 1.58
N ASP A 456 8.55 11.08 1.69
CA ASP A 456 7.13 11.26 2.02
C ASP A 456 6.84 11.08 3.53
N LYS A 457 7.89 10.95 4.35
CA LYS A 457 7.84 10.79 5.82
C LYS A 457 6.98 9.60 6.28
N LEU A 458 7.04 8.50 5.53
CA LEU A 458 6.36 7.26 5.86
C LEU A 458 7.20 6.42 6.83
N VAL A 459 6.54 5.85 7.85
CA VAL A 459 7.15 4.89 8.78
C VAL A 459 6.87 3.49 8.25
N LEU A 460 7.92 2.78 7.85
CA LEU A 460 7.84 1.40 7.39
C LEU A 460 8.07 0.44 8.57
N SER A 461 7.25 -0.61 8.65
CA SER A 461 7.37 -1.65 9.68
C SER A 461 8.02 -2.93 9.13
N LEU A 462 8.00 -3.12 7.82
CA LEU A 462 8.50 -4.32 7.16
C LEU A 462 9.94 -4.13 6.65
N GLU A 463 10.68 -5.23 6.65
CA GLU A 463 11.99 -5.31 5.99
C GLU A 463 11.83 -5.11 4.47
N PRO A 464 12.59 -4.20 3.84
CA PRO A 464 12.46 -3.91 2.42
C PRO A 464 12.90 -5.08 1.54
N LEU A 465 12.29 -5.20 0.37
CA LEU A 465 12.73 -6.18 -0.63
C LEU A 465 14.11 -5.79 -1.17
N HIS A 466 15.05 -6.73 -1.14
CA HIS A 466 16.39 -6.55 -1.71
C HIS A 466 16.39 -6.55 -3.24
N HIS A 467 15.38 -7.12 -3.88
CA HIS A 467 15.23 -7.20 -5.33
C HIS A 467 13.81 -6.76 -5.73
N PRO A 468 13.65 -5.99 -6.81
CA PRO A 468 12.33 -5.56 -7.26
C PRO A 468 11.50 -6.74 -7.77
N LEU A 469 10.24 -6.84 -7.35
CA LEU A 469 9.27 -7.76 -7.95
C LEU A 469 8.97 -7.37 -9.41
N LEU A 470 8.87 -6.06 -9.64
CA LEU A 470 8.46 -5.45 -10.91
C LEU A 470 9.65 -4.73 -11.55
N THR A 471 10.27 -5.35 -12.55
CA THR A 471 11.40 -4.76 -13.30
C THR A 471 10.95 -3.98 -14.55
N GLY A 472 9.69 -4.14 -14.95
CA GLY A 472 9.11 -3.47 -16.12
C GLY A 472 7.66 -3.88 -16.39
N ALA A 473 7.15 -3.50 -17.56
CA ALA A 473 5.77 -3.74 -17.96
C ALA A 473 5.38 -5.22 -18.00
N SER A 474 6.23 -6.09 -18.57
CA SER A 474 5.95 -7.53 -18.69
C SER A 474 5.84 -8.22 -17.33
N SER A 475 6.74 -7.90 -16.39
CA SER A 475 6.68 -8.43 -15.02
C SER A 475 5.45 -7.95 -14.26
N PHE A 476 5.00 -6.71 -14.51
CA PHE A 476 3.77 -6.17 -13.92
C PHE A 476 2.54 -6.87 -14.47
N MET A 477 2.42 -7.00 -15.79
CA MET A 477 1.25 -7.64 -16.42
C MET A 477 1.00 -9.07 -15.91
N LYS A 478 2.06 -9.81 -15.57
CA LYS A 478 1.94 -11.16 -14.98
C LYS A 478 1.15 -11.18 -13.66
N HIS A 479 1.30 -10.15 -12.83
CA HIS A 479 0.77 -10.09 -11.46
C HIS A 479 -0.31 -9.01 -11.27
N ALA A 480 -0.59 -8.23 -12.31
CA ALA A 480 -1.42 -7.03 -12.24
C ALA A 480 -2.84 -7.29 -11.71
N ALA A 481 -3.48 -8.38 -12.13
CA ALA A 481 -4.84 -8.70 -11.67
C ALA A 481 -4.93 -8.83 -10.15
N VAL A 482 -3.96 -9.52 -9.53
CA VAL A 482 -3.89 -9.68 -8.07
C VAL A 482 -3.55 -8.34 -7.41
N LEU A 483 -2.51 -7.64 -7.89
CA LEU A 483 -2.08 -6.37 -7.31
C LEU A 483 -3.17 -5.30 -7.36
N VAL A 484 -3.86 -5.15 -8.49
CA VAL A 484 -4.96 -4.19 -8.67
C VAL A 484 -6.15 -4.56 -7.78
N SER A 485 -6.51 -5.85 -7.68
CA SER A 485 -7.58 -6.27 -6.77
C SER A 485 -7.20 -6.02 -5.31
N SER A 486 -5.96 -6.30 -4.92
CA SER A 486 -5.47 -6.04 -3.56
C SER A 486 -5.42 -4.55 -3.23
N ILE A 487 -5.02 -3.68 -4.18
CA ILE A 487 -5.10 -2.22 -4.00
C ILE A 487 -6.55 -1.79 -3.79
N LYS A 488 -7.46 -2.23 -4.66
CA LYS A 488 -8.89 -1.93 -4.58
C LYS A 488 -9.46 -2.34 -3.22
N ASP A 489 -9.28 -3.60 -2.83
CA ASP A 489 -9.79 -4.13 -1.55
C ASP A 489 -9.13 -3.42 -0.35
N GLY A 490 -7.83 -3.14 -0.41
CA GLY A 490 -7.11 -2.45 0.66
C GLY A 490 -7.56 -1.00 0.84
N PHE A 491 -7.78 -0.27 -0.26
CA PHE A 491 -8.23 1.11 -0.20
C PHE A 491 -9.67 1.20 0.32
N ILE A 492 -10.52 0.23 -0.01
CA ILE A 492 -11.89 0.12 0.50
C ILE A 492 -11.88 -0.25 1.98
N ASN A 493 -11.10 -1.25 2.39
CA ASN A 493 -11.18 -1.81 3.74
C ASN A 493 -10.45 -0.96 4.79
N SER A 494 -9.28 -0.40 4.46
CA SER A 494 -8.41 0.30 5.42
C SER A 494 -7.89 1.66 4.95
N GLY A 495 -8.23 2.11 3.73
CA GLY A 495 -7.74 3.37 3.16
C GLY A 495 -8.15 4.63 3.96
N LYS A 496 -9.27 4.56 4.71
CA LYS A 496 -9.67 5.67 5.59
C LYS A 496 -8.61 5.95 6.66
N GLU A 497 -8.07 4.91 7.29
CA GLU A 497 -7.10 4.98 8.39
C GLU A 497 -5.65 5.10 7.88
N ALA A 498 -5.39 4.73 6.62
CA ALA A 498 -4.07 4.82 6.02
C ALA A 498 -3.59 6.28 5.84
N PRO A 499 -2.28 6.55 5.98
CA PRO A 499 -1.70 7.84 5.61
C PRO A 499 -1.95 8.16 4.14
N GLU A 500 -2.34 9.40 3.84
CA GLU A 500 -2.55 9.84 2.45
C GLU A 500 -1.33 9.60 1.54
N PRO A 501 -0.07 9.89 1.95
CA PRO A 501 1.08 9.65 1.09
C PRO A 501 1.27 8.17 0.75
N LEU A 502 0.91 7.25 1.65
CA LEU A 502 0.98 5.81 1.37
C LEU A 502 0.05 5.42 0.22
N LEU A 503 -1.21 5.87 0.27
CA LEU A 503 -2.19 5.61 -0.78
C LEU A 503 -1.79 6.28 -2.11
N ALA A 504 -1.34 7.53 -2.04
CA ALA A 504 -0.93 8.30 -3.20
C ALA A 504 0.24 7.63 -3.94
N VAL A 505 1.26 7.17 -3.21
CA VAL A 505 2.44 6.53 -3.81
C VAL A 505 2.09 5.15 -4.38
N ILE A 506 1.28 4.34 -3.69
CA ILE A 506 0.82 3.04 -4.21
C ILE A 506 0.06 3.25 -5.52
N TRP A 507 -0.90 4.18 -5.54
CA TRP A 507 -1.72 4.45 -6.73
C TRP A 507 -0.91 5.05 -7.88
N THR A 508 -0.03 6.01 -7.59
CA THR A 508 0.86 6.61 -8.60
C THR A 508 1.80 5.56 -9.20
N SER A 509 2.30 4.63 -8.39
CA SER A 509 3.12 3.52 -8.86
C SER A 509 2.32 2.58 -9.78
N LEU A 510 1.07 2.27 -9.43
CA LEU A 510 0.17 1.50 -10.28
C LEU A 510 -0.06 2.21 -11.63
N VAL A 511 -0.42 3.50 -11.61
CA VAL A 511 -0.63 4.29 -12.83
C VAL A 511 0.62 4.32 -13.70
N ARG A 512 1.81 4.47 -13.10
CA ARG A 512 3.09 4.43 -13.82
C ARG A 512 3.29 3.09 -14.54
N PHE A 513 3.09 1.97 -13.87
CA PHE A 513 3.25 0.65 -14.50
C PHE A 513 2.20 0.36 -15.57
N VAL A 514 0.95 0.79 -15.37
CA VAL A 514 -0.11 0.70 -16.40
C VAL A 514 0.28 1.53 -17.62
N SER A 515 0.79 2.74 -17.43
CA SER A 515 1.23 3.63 -18.52
C SER A 515 2.42 3.02 -19.27
N MET A 516 3.41 2.47 -18.57
CA MET A 516 4.51 1.73 -19.18
C MET A 516 4.01 0.52 -19.99
N ALA A 517 3.01 -0.22 -19.50
CA ALA A 517 2.42 -1.34 -20.22
C ALA A 517 1.71 -0.90 -21.51
N ILE A 518 1.04 0.25 -21.50
CA ILE A 518 0.41 0.83 -22.69
C ILE A 518 1.45 1.28 -23.72
N GLU A 519 2.56 1.87 -23.28
CA GLU A 519 3.61 2.39 -24.17
C GLU A 519 4.49 1.31 -24.77
N THR A 520 4.74 0.22 -24.03
CA THR A 520 5.55 -0.92 -24.48
C THR A 520 4.75 -1.91 -25.35
N GLY A 521 3.43 -1.95 -25.22
CA GLY A 521 2.56 -2.79 -26.04
C GLY A 521 2.54 -2.36 -27.50
N SER A 522 2.59 -3.33 -28.42
CA SER A 522 2.29 -3.04 -29.84
C SER A 522 0.82 -2.66 -29.99
N LYS A 523 0.45 -1.87 -31.02
CA LYS A 523 -0.97 -1.54 -31.31
C LYS A 523 -1.89 -2.77 -31.49
N LYS A 524 -1.34 -3.97 -31.70
CA LYS A 524 -2.09 -5.24 -31.80
C LYS A 524 -2.24 -5.97 -30.46
N ASP A 525 -1.44 -5.62 -29.46
CA ASP A 525 -1.38 -6.30 -28.17
C ASP A 525 -2.32 -5.59 -27.18
N ARG A 526 -3.52 -6.16 -26.95
CA ARG A 526 -4.57 -5.55 -26.12
C ARG A 526 -4.28 -5.58 -24.62
N GLN A 527 -3.17 -6.19 -24.20
CA GLN A 527 -2.83 -6.38 -22.78
C GLN A 527 -2.71 -5.06 -22.01
N GLY A 528 -2.09 -4.02 -22.59
CA GLY A 528 -2.02 -2.70 -21.96
C GLY A 528 -3.42 -2.07 -21.74
N CYS A 529 -4.36 -2.28 -22.67
CA CYS A 529 -5.74 -1.82 -22.54
C CYS A 529 -6.50 -2.56 -21.43
N GLU A 530 -6.25 -3.87 -21.28
CA GLU A 530 -6.82 -4.69 -20.22
C GLU A 530 -6.34 -4.20 -18.85
N MET A 531 -5.04 -3.88 -18.70
CA MET A 531 -4.50 -3.34 -17.45
C MET A 531 -5.11 -1.98 -17.08
N LEU A 532 -5.26 -1.09 -18.07
CA LEU A 532 -5.97 0.19 -17.88
C LEU A 532 -7.41 -0.03 -17.44
N THR A 533 -8.11 -0.95 -18.08
CA THR A 533 -9.50 -1.29 -17.74
C THR A 533 -9.61 -1.78 -16.30
N LEU A 534 -8.72 -2.69 -15.88
CA LEU A 534 -8.68 -3.20 -14.50
C LEU A 534 -8.43 -2.08 -13.48
N MET A 535 -7.49 -1.17 -13.76
CA MET A 535 -7.21 -0.02 -12.89
C MET A 535 -8.40 0.94 -12.79
N LEU A 536 -9.05 1.25 -13.90
CA LEU A 536 -10.21 2.14 -13.93
C LEU A 536 -11.45 1.52 -13.25
N GLN A 537 -11.65 0.22 -13.41
CA GLN A 537 -12.67 -0.53 -12.65
C GLN A 537 -12.36 -0.54 -11.14
N ALA A 538 -11.09 -0.68 -10.76
CA ALA A 538 -10.68 -0.55 -9.36
C ALA A 538 -11.00 0.83 -8.81
N LEU A 539 -10.70 1.90 -9.55
CA LEU A 539 -11.04 3.28 -9.15
C LEU A 539 -12.56 3.46 -9.00
N GLN A 540 -13.36 2.99 -9.96
CA GLN A 540 -14.81 3.03 -9.87
C GLN A 540 -15.34 2.30 -8.64
N ASN A 541 -14.82 1.11 -8.32
CA ASN A 541 -15.22 0.35 -7.15
C ASN A 541 -14.84 1.06 -5.84
N ILE A 542 -13.67 1.71 -5.79
CA ILE A 542 -13.26 2.53 -4.64
C ILE A 542 -14.25 3.68 -4.44
N VAL A 543 -14.59 4.43 -5.49
CA VAL A 543 -15.56 5.54 -5.44
C VAL A 543 -16.95 5.03 -5.03
N ALA A 544 -17.44 3.96 -5.67
CA ALA A 544 -18.76 3.39 -5.41
C ALA A 544 -18.90 2.85 -3.97
N SER A 545 -17.82 2.36 -3.36
CA SER A 545 -17.81 1.86 -1.98
C SER A 545 -18.06 2.97 -0.94
N ARG A 546 -17.74 4.22 -1.28
CA ARG A 546 -17.78 5.39 -0.37
C ARG A 546 -16.94 5.23 0.90
N ALA A 547 -16.01 4.28 0.92
CA ALA A 547 -15.17 4.02 2.10
C ALA A 547 -14.04 5.04 2.26
N LEU A 548 -13.53 5.56 1.13
CA LEU A 548 -12.43 6.51 1.12
C LEU A 548 -12.95 7.98 1.13
N PRO A 549 -12.36 8.87 1.96
CA PRO A 549 -12.65 10.29 1.95
C PRO A 549 -12.47 10.95 0.56
N ALA A 550 -13.28 11.98 0.28
CA ALA A 550 -13.35 12.63 -1.04
C ALA A 550 -12.03 13.30 -1.46
N ASP A 551 -11.30 13.90 -0.52
CA ASP A 551 -9.97 14.48 -0.69
C ASP A 551 -8.95 13.43 -1.15
N LYS A 552 -8.93 12.26 -0.49
CA LYS A 552 -8.07 11.14 -0.87
C LYS A 552 -8.46 10.55 -2.22
N VAL A 553 -9.75 10.45 -2.54
CA VAL A 553 -10.23 10.04 -3.87
C VAL A 553 -9.74 11.00 -4.96
N LEU A 554 -9.80 12.31 -4.70
CA LEU A 554 -9.35 13.32 -5.65
C LEU A 554 -7.84 13.21 -5.94
N VAL A 555 -7.02 12.83 -4.96
CA VAL A 555 -5.60 12.50 -5.17
C VAL A 555 -5.41 11.32 -6.13
N LEU A 556 -6.26 10.29 -6.05
CA LEU A 556 -6.22 9.15 -6.99
C LEU A 556 -6.60 9.60 -8.41
N PHE A 557 -7.59 10.47 -8.54
CA PHE A 557 -7.95 11.06 -9.83
C PHE A 557 -6.81 11.89 -10.41
N GLU A 558 -6.22 12.79 -9.63
CA GLU A 558 -5.09 13.62 -10.08
C GLU A 558 -3.93 12.74 -10.59
N ALA A 559 -3.53 11.73 -9.82
CA ALA A 559 -2.50 10.77 -10.23
C ALA A 559 -2.89 10.00 -11.51
N THR A 560 -4.16 9.62 -11.67
CA THR A 560 -4.64 8.92 -12.88
C THR A 560 -4.61 9.83 -14.10
N VAL A 561 -5.14 11.05 -14.00
CA VAL A 561 -5.25 12.01 -15.11
C VAL A 561 -3.88 12.51 -15.56
N THR A 562 -2.95 12.70 -14.61
CA THR A 562 -1.59 13.18 -14.92
C THR A 562 -0.65 12.06 -15.36
N GLY A 563 -0.85 10.83 -14.86
CA GLY A 563 0.03 9.71 -15.15
C GLY A 563 -0.32 8.95 -16.44
N VAL A 564 -1.60 8.85 -16.81
CA VAL A 564 -2.01 8.16 -18.05
C VAL A 564 -1.79 9.08 -19.27
N PRO A 565 -1.19 8.60 -20.39
CA PRO A 565 -0.96 9.43 -21.56
C PRO A 565 -2.25 10.05 -22.14
N GLN A 566 -2.25 11.35 -22.43
CA GLN A 566 -3.42 12.09 -22.92
C GLN A 566 -4.06 11.48 -24.19
N LYS A 567 -3.22 10.99 -25.13
CA LYS A 567 -3.67 10.29 -26.34
C LYS A 567 -4.48 9.02 -26.07
N VAL A 568 -4.26 8.39 -24.91
CA VAL A 568 -4.97 7.19 -24.46
C VAL A 568 -6.30 7.61 -23.83
N LEU A 569 -6.28 8.63 -22.97
CA LEU A 569 -7.48 9.17 -22.31
C LEU A 569 -8.55 9.61 -23.31
N GLY A 570 -8.14 10.28 -24.40
CA GLY A 570 -9.03 10.72 -25.46
C GLY A 570 -9.45 9.67 -26.49
N SER A 571 -8.88 8.46 -26.45
CA SER A 571 -9.07 7.47 -27.51
C SER A 571 -10.11 6.38 -27.15
N PRO A 572 -11.09 6.10 -28.03
CA PRO A 572 -12.08 5.05 -27.84
C PRO A 572 -11.48 3.64 -28.05
N SER A 573 -10.23 3.54 -28.51
CA SER A 573 -9.55 2.23 -28.66
C SER A 573 -9.22 1.59 -27.31
N TYR A 574 -9.30 2.37 -26.23
CA TYR A 574 -9.02 1.95 -24.85
C TYR A 574 -10.31 1.87 -24.03
N GLN A 575 -11.41 1.46 -24.67
CA GLN A 575 -12.71 1.27 -24.02
C GLN A 575 -12.58 0.48 -22.71
N VAL A 576 -13.06 1.10 -21.64
CA VAL A 576 -13.23 0.49 -20.33
C VAL A 576 -14.42 -0.46 -20.45
N GLY A 577 -14.18 -1.77 -20.34
CA GLY A 577 -15.12 -2.83 -20.78
C GLY A 577 -16.59 -2.72 -20.31
N LYS A 578 -17.50 -3.43 -21.01
CA LYS A 578 -18.95 -3.61 -20.73
C LYS A 578 -19.73 -2.36 -20.25
N MET A 579 -19.34 -1.16 -20.65
CA MET A 579 -20.14 0.03 -20.40
C MET A 579 -20.85 0.45 -21.68
N ASP A 580 -22.19 0.40 -21.65
CA ASP A 580 -23.12 0.91 -22.68
C ASP A 580 -23.09 2.45 -22.82
N VAL A 581 -21.96 3.09 -22.52
CA VAL A 581 -21.78 4.53 -22.67
C VAL A 581 -21.34 4.79 -24.11
N LEU A 582 -22.29 5.26 -24.92
CA LEU A 582 -22.26 5.34 -26.39
C LEU A 582 -21.06 6.05 -27.04
N ASN A 583 -20.11 6.60 -26.28
CA ASN A 583 -18.88 7.25 -26.79
C ASN A 583 -17.55 6.77 -26.16
N GLY A 584 -17.59 5.87 -25.15
CA GLY A 584 -16.53 4.90 -24.81
C GLY A 584 -15.07 5.33 -24.51
N THR A 585 -14.72 6.60 -24.27
CA THR A 585 -13.33 7.00 -23.93
C THR A 585 -13.04 6.96 -22.42
N PRO A 586 -11.78 6.68 -22.00
CA PRO A 586 -11.40 6.81 -20.59
C PRO A 586 -11.63 8.21 -20.02
N SER A 587 -11.47 9.26 -20.83
CA SER A 587 -11.79 10.63 -20.42
C SER A 587 -13.25 10.79 -20.00
N LEU A 588 -14.19 10.32 -20.84
CA LEU A 588 -15.61 10.42 -20.52
C LEU A 588 -15.94 9.62 -19.27
N PHE A 589 -15.41 8.39 -19.15
CA PHE A 589 -15.60 7.56 -17.97
C PHE A 589 -15.14 8.25 -16.67
N LEU A 590 -13.94 8.84 -16.67
CA LEU A 590 -13.40 9.55 -15.52
C LEU A 590 -14.20 10.82 -15.19
N ILE A 591 -14.69 11.55 -16.19
CA ILE A 591 -15.56 12.72 -15.98
C ILE A 591 -16.88 12.28 -15.32
N LEU A 592 -17.53 11.22 -15.84
CA LEU A 592 -18.77 10.72 -15.25
C LEU A 592 -18.58 10.27 -13.80
N LEU A 593 -17.43 9.66 -13.48
CA LEU A 593 -17.10 9.25 -12.12
C LEU A 593 -16.78 10.45 -11.20
N LEU A 594 -16.11 11.49 -11.71
CA LEU A 594 -15.86 12.75 -10.99
C LEU A 594 -17.15 13.53 -10.71
N LEU A 595 -18.12 13.47 -11.61
CA LEU A 595 -19.41 14.15 -11.51
C LEU A 595 -20.47 13.34 -10.74
N ASP A 596 -20.09 12.21 -10.14
CA ASP A 596 -20.98 11.43 -9.27
C ASP A 596 -21.57 12.32 -8.16
N SER A 597 -22.88 12.22 -7.96
CA SER A 597 -23.63 13.11 -7.06
C SER A 597 -23.16 13.07 -5.60
N HIS A 598 -22.48 12.00 -5.17
CA HIS A 598 -21.95 11.89 -3.81
C HIS A 598 -20.56 12.50 -3.66
N LEU A 599 -19.73 12.45 -4.70
CA LEU A 599 -18.37 12.97 -4.67
C LEU A 599 -18.37 14.48 -4.92
N LEU A 600 -19.14 14.94 -5.91
CA LEU A 600 -19.08 16.29 -6.45
C LEU A 600 -19.18 17.39 -5.39
N PRO A 601 -20.14 17.39 -4.45
CA PRO A 601 -20.26 18.47 -3.46
C PRO A 601 -19.04 18.61 -2.55
N ALA A 602 -18.28 17.53 -2.33
CA ALA A 602 -17.12 17.52 -1.44
C ALA A 602 -15.81 17.92 -2.14
N VAL A 603 -15.71 17.78 -3.47
CA VAL A 603 -14.47 18.02 -4.22
C VAL A 603 -14.49 19.30 -5.06
N ILE A 604 -15.67 19.86 -5.34
CA ILE A 604 -15.85 20.97 -6.30
C ILE A 604 -15.17 22.27 -5.86
N GLU A 605 -14.87 22.46 -4.59
CA GLU A 605 -14.15 23.64 -4.08
C GLU A 605 -12.63 23.52 -4.26
N ASP A 606 -12.09 22.32 -4.50
CA ASP A 606 -10.66 22.09 -4.69
C ASP A 606 -10.24 22.42 -6.12
N GLU A 607 -9.26 23.30 -6.30
CA GLU A 607 -8.71 23.65 -7.62
C GLU A 607 -8.06 22.45 -8.36
N LYS A 608 -7.70 21.37 -7.65
CA LYS A 608 -7.29 20.10 -8.28
C LYS A 608 -8.41 19.48 -9.11
N PHE A 609 -9.66 19.59 -8.65
CA PHE A 609 -10.82 19.07 -9.37
C PHE A 609 -10.96 19.75 -10.75
N PHE A 610 -10.95 21.08 -10.79
CA PHE A 610 -11.07 21.81 -12.06
C PHE A 610 -9.90 21.57 -13.01
N ARG A 611 -8.67 21.43 -12.49
CA ARG A 611 -7.50 21.05 -13.29
C ARG A 611 -7.67 19.65 -13.92
N CYS A 612 -8.13 18.67 -13.14
CA CYS A 612 -8.43 17.34 -13.66
C CYS A 612 -9.52 17.38 -14.74
N LEU A 613 -10.63 18.07 -14.47
CA LEU A 613 -11.75 18.21 -15.40
C LEU A 613 -11.31 18.87 -16.71
N GLN A 614 -10.57 19.98 -16.64
CA GLN A 614 -10.06 20.69 -17.82
C GLN A 614 -9.17 19.79 -18.69
N LEU A 615 -8.27 19.04 -18.07
CA LEU A 615 -7.36 18.14 -18.76
C LEU A 615 -8.14 16.98 -19.43
N LEU A 616 -9.11 16.40 -18.72
CA LEU A 616 -9.98 15.35 -19.26
C LEU A 616 -10.85 15.82 -20.44
N VAL A 617 -11.44 17.03 -20.33
CA VAL A 617 -12.23 17.66 -21.40
C VAL A 617 -11.36 17.92 -22.62
N SER A 618 -10.15 18.47 -22.43
CA SER A 618 -9.22 18.70 -23.54
C SER A 618 -8.82 17.40 -24.25
N CYS A 619 -8.62 16.32 -23.50
CA CYS A 619 -8.33 14.99 -24.07
C CYS A 619 -9.52 14.42 -24.85
N GLY A 620 -10.75 14.58 -24.33
CA GLY A 620 -11.95 14.08 -24.99
C GLY A 620 -12.27 14.81 -26.30
N LEU A 621 -12.08 16.14 -26.34
CA LEU A 621 -12.33 16.96 -27.53
C LEU A 621 -11.25 16.84 -28.61
N SER A 622 -10.01 16.51 -28.23
CA SER A 622 -8.91 16.25 -29.17
C SER A 622 -8.84 14.79 -29.65
N GLY A 623 -9.70 13.92 -29.10
CA GLY A 623 -9.78 12.52 -29.45
C GLY A 623 -10.37 12.26 -30.84
N PRO A 624 -10.33 11.01 -31.34
CA PRO A 624 -10.92 10.64 -32.63
C PRO A 624 -12.44 10.42 -32.57
N THR A 625 -13.06 10.52 -31.38
CA THR A 625 -14.53 10.51 -31.22
C THR A 625 -15.13 11.86 -31.60
N SER A 626 -16.40 11.89 -32.00
CA SER A 626 -17.11 13.15 -32.28
C SER A 626 -17.04 14.09 -31.07
N PRO A 627 -16.43 15.29 -31.19
CA PRO A 627 -16.35 16.27 -30.11
C PRO A 627 -17.74 16.70 -29.61
N LEU A 628 -18.72 16.73 -30.50
CA LEU A 628 -20.11 17.08 -30.17
C LEU A 628 -20.75 16.00 -29.29
N ALA A 629 -20.71 14.73 -29.70
CA ALA A 629 -21.28 13.63 -28.93
C ALA A 629 -20.62 13.46 -27.54
N PHE A 630 -19.30 13.69 -27.45
CA PHE A 630 -18.59 13.77 -26.16
C PHE A 630 -19.14 14.90 -25.29
N THR A 631 -19.27 16.11 -25.86
CA THR A 631 -19.75 17.28 -25.13
C THR A 631 -21.19 17.12 -24.65
N GLU A 632 -22.05 16.52 -25.47
CA GLU A 632 -23.44 16.19 -25.09
C GLU A 632 -23.50 15.32 -23.84
N ALA A 633 -22.68 14.27 -23.79
CA ALA A 633 -22.62 13.36 -22.64
C ALA A 633 -22.12 14.08 -21.38
N VAL A 634 -21.10 14.93 -21.49
CA VAL A 634 -20.56 15.69 -20.35
C VAL A 634 -21.56 16.73 -19.85
N LEU A 635 -22.18 17.50 -20.75
CA LEU A 635 -23.20 18.49 -20.38
C LEU A 635 -24.43 17.83 -19.77
N GLY A 636 -24.83 16.67 -20.31
CA GLY A 636 -25.88 15.84 -19.72
C GLY A 636 -25.54 15.46 -18.28
N ALA A 637 -24.32 14.96 -18.02
CA ALA A 637 -23.89 14.60 -16.67
C ALA A 637 -23.89 15.79 -15.70
N ILE A 638 -23.39 16.96 -16.13
CA ILE A 638 -23.45 18.18 -15.31
C ILE A 638 -24.89 18.60 -15.05
N GLY A 639 -25.77 18.52 -16.05
CA GLY A 639 -27.19 18.84 -15.91
C GLY A 639 -27.88 17.96 -14.86
N HIS A 640 -27.61 16.66 -14.85
CA HIS A 640 -28.14 15.74 -13.81
C HIS A 640 -27.61 16.10 -12.41
N SER A 641 -26.33 16.46 -12.31
CA SER A 641 -25.72 16.84 -11.02
C SER A 641 -26.03 18.28 -10.61
N ALA A 642 -26.58 19.12 -11.48
CA ALA A 642 -26.81 20.53 -11.21
C ALA A 642 -27.77 20.77 -10.04
N GLY A 643 -28.79 19.90 -9.87
CA GLY A 643 -29.72 19.99 -8.74
C GLY A 643 -29.09 19.72 -7.37
N SER A 644 -27.93 19.07 -7.33
CA SER A 644 -27.18 18.83 -6.08
C SER A 644 -26.30 20.02 -5.67
N LEU A 645 -26.02 20.93 -6.59
CA LEU A 645 -25.14 22.07 -6.38
C LEU A 645 -25.95 23.34 -6.10
N GLN A 646 -25.79 23.89 -4.90
CA GLN A 646 -26.48 25.12 -4.51
C GLN A 646 -25.76 26.40 -5.02
N ASN A 647 -24.47 26.30 -5.34
CA ASN A 647 -23.66 27.45 -5.76
C ASN A 647 -23.63 27.60 -7.29
N LYS A 648 -24.24 28.66 -7.80
CA LYS A 648 -24.26 29.00 -9.24
C LYS A 648 -22.88 29.32 -9.82
N GLU A 649 -21.95 29.83 -9.02
CA GLU A 649 -20.59 30.10 -9.50
C GLU A 649 -19.87 28.78 -9.84
N GLN A 650 -20.09 27.73 -9.06
CA GLN A 650 -19.55 26.40 -9.34
C GLN A 650 -20.15 25.82 -10.63
N LEU A 651 -21.47 25.95 -10.83
CA LEU A 651 -22.14 25.55 -12.09
C LEU A 651 -21.62 26.32 -13.30
N TRP A 652 -21.41 27.63 -13.15
CA TRP A 652 -20.80 28.46 -14.18
C TRP A 652 -19.37 28.00 -14.51
N ARG A 653 -18.54 27.72 -13.51
CA ARG A 653 -17.18 27.21 -13.71
C ARG A 653 -17.18 25.87 -14.44
N LEU A 654 -18.04 24.92 -14.04
CA LEU A 654 -18.20 23.63 -14.71
C LEU A 654 -18.55 23.80 -16.21
N TRP A 655 -19.52 24.66 -16.50
CA TRP A 655 -19.91 24.98 -17.86
C TRP A 655 -18.79 25.65 -18.66
N ALA A 656 -18.10 26.63 -18.06
CA ALA A 656 -17.03 27.39 -18.71
C ALA A 656 -15.84 26.51 -19.12
N VAL A 657 -15.50 25.50 -18.31
CA VAL A 657 -14.43 24.53 -18.62
C VAL A 657 -14.71 23.74 -19.90
N ILE A 658 -15.99 23.56 -20.27
CA ILE A 658 -16.39 22.82 -21.47
C ILE A 658 -16.57 23.75 -22.66
N VAL A 659 -17.28 24.86 -22.46
CA VAL A 659 -17.70 25.72 -23.57
C VAL A 659 -16.54 26.44 -24.24
N GLY A 660 -15.49 26.82 -23.50
CA GLY A 660 -14.29 27.41 -24.11
C GLY A 660 -13.66 26.46 -25.14
N PRO A 661 -13.18 25.28 -24.71
CA PRO A 661 -12.61 24.28 -25.60
C PRO A 661 -13.55 23.79 -26.72
N LEU A 662 -14.86 23.68 -26.46
CA LEU A 662 -15.86 23.37 -27.49
C LEU A 662 -15.89 24.45 -28.58
N THR A 663 -15.89 25.72 -28.19
CA THR A 663 -15.92 26.85 -29.13
C THR A 663 -14.68 26.82 -30.02
N ASP A 664 -13.51 26.54 -29.45
CA ASP A 664 -12.25 26.41 -30.20
C ASP A 664 -12.31 25.22 -31.17
N SER A 665 -12.84 24.08 -30.72
CA SER A 665 -13.02 22.89 -31.55
C SER A 665 -13.92 23.16 -32.75
N ILE A 666 -15.11 23.75 -32.55
CA ILE A 666 -16.04 24.10 -33.63
C ILE A 666 -15.42 25.14 -34.56
N THR A 667 -14.67 26.11 -34.02
CA THR A 667 -13.99 27.13 -34.84
C THR A 667 -12.99 26.50 -35.81
N GLN A 668 -12.33 25.41 -35.40
CA GLN A 668 -11.36 24.70 -36.22
C GLN A 668 -12.01 23.69 -37.18
N SER A 669 -13.03 22.95 -36.75
CA SER A 669 -13.66 21.89 -37.55
C SER A 669 -14.80 22.38 -38.45
N ASN A 670 -15.43 23.52 -38.12
CA ASN A 670 -16.73 23.96 -38.63
C ASN A 670 -17.87 22.93 -38.43
N GLU A 671 -17.68 21.96 -37.54
CA GLU A 671 -18.64 20.88 -37.28
C GLU A 671 -19.61 21.29 -36.17
N VAL A 672 -20.88 21.48 -36.52
CA VAL A 672 -21.97 21.75 -35.57
C VAL A 672 -23.14 20.78 -35.71
N ASN A 673 -23.13 19.95 -36.76
CA ASN A 673 -24.21 19.05 -37.13
C ASN A 673 -23.89 17.60 -36.73
N GLN A 674 -24.66 17.05 -35.78
CA GLN A 674 -24.62 15.62 -35.41
C GLN A 674 -25.57 14.76 -36.26
N GLY A 675 -26.27 15.38 -37.19
CA GLY A 675 -27.24 14.73 -38.06
C GLY A 675 -26.57 14.06 -39.25
N ASP A 676 -27.38 13.56 -40.16
CA ASP A 676 -26.91 12.90 -41.38
C ASP A 676 -27.17 13.76 -42.62
N ALA A 677 -27.12 13.13 -43.79
CA ALA A 677 -27.37 13.82 -45.06
C ALA A 677 -28.84 14.20 -45.28
N LEU A 678 -29.77 13.70 -44.46
CA LEU A 678 -31.21 13.92 -44.57
C LEU A 678 -31.73 14.95 -43.57
N GLU A 679 -31.22 14.92 -42.34
CA GLU A 679 -31.69 15.79 -41.26
C GLU A 679 -30.51 16.39 -40.48
N HIS A 680 -30.57 17.70 -40.21
CA HIS A 680 -29.60 18.34 -39.31
C HIS A 680 -29.94 18.02 -37.85
N ASN A 681 -28.92 17.90 -37.01
CA ASN A 681 -29.06 17.79 -35.56
C ASN A 681 -28.09 18.76 -34.86
N PHE A 682 -28.64 19.77 -34.20
CA PHE A 682 -27.90 20.77 -33.42
C PHE A 682 -28.00 20.55 -31.90
N SER A 683 -28.40 19.36 -31.44
CA SER A 683 -28.72 19.08 -30.03
C SER A 683 -27.60 19.47 -29.07
N THR A 684 -26.35 19.10 -29.34
CA THR A 684 -25.21 19.42 -28.47
C THR A 684 -25.01 20.92 -28.28
N VAL A 685 -24.94 21.68 -29.37
CA VAL A 685 -24.64 23.11 -29.31
C VAL A 685 -25.80 23.85 -28.66
N HIS A 686 -27.04 23.45 -28.96
CA HIS A 686 -28.22 23.95 -28.26
C HIS A 686 -28.17 23.64 -26.76
N SER A 687 -27.80 22.43 -26.35
CA SER A 687 -27.66 22.07 -24.93
C SER A 687 -26.58 22.91 -24.23
N ALA A 688 -25.45 23.15 -24.90
CA ALA A 688 -24.38 24.01 -24.39
C ALA A 688 -24.85 25.47 -24.18
N LEU A 689 -25.62 26.00 -25.13
CA LEU A 689 -26.17 27.37 -25.05
C LEU A 689 -27.36 27.49 -24.09
N MET A 690 -28.14 26.42 -23.93
CA MET A 690 -29.30 26.37 -23.03
C MET A 690 -28.90 26.17 -21.57
N PHE A 691 -27.73 25.59 -21.28
CA PHE A 691 -27.31 25.34 -19.90
C PHE A 691 -27.30 26.60 -19.02
N PRO A 692 -26.71 27.75 -19.44
CA PRO A 692 -26.81 28.99 -18.67
C PRO A 692 -28.24 29.49 -18.50
N VAL A 693 -29.07 29.36 -19.55
CA VAL A 693 -30.47 29.78 -19.52
C VAL A 693 -31.25 28.99 -18.47
N GLN A 694 -31.07 27.67 -18.44
CA GLN A 694 -31.79 26.78 -17.53
C GLN A 694 -31.30 26.87 -16.08
N HIS A 695 -29.98 26.94 -15.86
CA HIS A 695 -29.40 26.74 -14.52
C HIS A 695 -28.80 28.00 -13.90
N LEU A 696 -28.42 29.02 -14.70
CA LEU A 696 -27.73 30.20 -14.22
C LEU A 696 -28.64 31.44 -14.20
N LEU A 697 -29.50 31.62 -15.21
CA LEU A 697 -30.40 32.77 -15.30
C LEU A 697 -31.64 32.65 -14.40
N CYS A 698 -32.19 31.45 -14.24
CA CYS A 698 -33.34 31.21 -13.37
C CYS A 698 -32.92 31.19 -11.89
N GLY A 699 -33.55 31.98 -11.01
CA GLY A 699 -33.26 32.04 -9.56
C GLY A 699 -32.27 33.16 -9.16
N PRO A 700 -31.49 33.01 -8.07
CA PRO A 700 -30.62 34.08 -7.53
C PRO A 700 -29.58 34.58 -8.55
N PRO A 701 -29.27 35.89 -8.64
CA PRO A 701 -28.37 36.42 -9.65
C PRO A 701 -26.90 35.98 -9.43
N LEU A 702 -26.17 35.77 -10.53
CA LEU A 702 -24.72 35.57 -10.51
C LEU A 702 -23.99 36.88 -10.15
N PRO A 703 -22.76 36.81 -9.59
CA PRO A 703 -21.89 37.97 -9.47
C PRO A 703 -21.68 38.64 -10.83
N GLN A 704 -21.69 39.98 -10.86
CA GLN A 704 -21.71 40.74 -12.11
C GLN A 704 -20.51 40.43 -13.04
N ALA A 705 -19.33 40.17 -12.47
CA ALA A 705 -18.14 39.79 -13.24
C ALA A 705 -18.28 38.39 -13.88
N ALA A 706 -18.79 37.41 -13.12
CA ALA A 706 -19.06 36.05 -13.61
C ALA A 706 -20.14 36.07 -14.70
N GLN A 707 -21.21 36.84 -14.51
CA GLN A 707 -22.26 37.00 -15.52
C GLN A 707 -21.73 37.61 -16.82
N ARG A 708 -20.89 38.66 -16.74
CA ARG A 708 -20.25 39.24 -17.93
C ARG A 708 -19.34 38.23 -18.65
N SER A 709 -18.54 37.48 -17.91
CA SER A 709 -17.67 36.44 -18.46
C SER A 709 -18.47 35.32 -19.14
N MET A 710 -19.52 34.84 -18.47
CA MET A 710 -20.47 33.86 -19.01
C MET A 710 -21.11 34.34 -20.32
N LEU A 711 -21.67 35.55 -20.34
CA LEU A 711 -22.29 36.11 -21.55
C LEU A 711 -21.28 36.29 -22.68
N SER A 712 -20.04 36.67 -22.38
CA SER A 712 -18.96 36.75 -23.38
C SER A 712 -18.65 35.37 -23.99
N SER A 713 -18.50 34.33 -23.17
CA SER A 713 -18.26 32.97 -23.67
C SER A 713 -19.47 32.43 -24.45
N TRP A 714 -20.69 32.71 -23.97
CA TRP A 714 -21.93 32.35 -24.65
C TRP A 714 -22.02 33.03 -26.02
N ALA A 715 -21.72 34.33 -26.10
CA ALA A 715 -21.77 35.09 -27.34
C ALA A 715 -20.76 34.58 -28.38
N LYS A 716 -19.56 34.21 -27.94
CA LYS A 716 -18.55 33.60 -28.83
C LYS A 716 -19.04 32.28 -29.40
N LEU A 717 -19.57 31.39 -28.55
CA LEU A 717 -20.12 30.11 -28.99
C LEU A 717 -21.27 30.31 -29.99
N TYR A 718 -22.23 31.20 -29.69
CA TYR A 718 -23.37 31.44 -30.57
C TYR A 718 -22.95 32.01 -31.93
N LYS A 719 -22.03 32.98 -31.96
CA LYS A 719 -21.52 33.56 -33.22
C LYS A 719 -20.85 32.51 -34.10
N VAL A 720 -20.01 31.65 -33.51
CA VAL A 720 -19.39 30.53 -34.23
C VAL A 720 -20.44 29.52 -34.70
N PHE A 721 -21.42 29.19 -33.84
CA PHE A 721 -22.52 28.29 -34.17
C PHE A 721 -23.36 28.79 -35.35
N ALA A 722 -23.82 30.03 -35.31
CA ALA A 722 -24.64 30.64 -36.36
C ALA A 722 -23.89 30.69 -37.71
N ARG A 723 -22.59 31.01 -37.68
CA ARG A 723 -21.75 30.96 -38.89
C ARG A 723 -21.65 29.53 -39.45
N CYS A 724 -21.43 28.53 -38.60
CA CYS A 724 -21.23 27.15 -39.04
C CYS A 724 -22.56 26.47 -39.43
N SER A 725 -23.68 26.79 -38.78
CA SER A 725 -25.00 26.25 -39.11
C SER A 725 -25.45 26.68 -40.50
N ALA A 726 -25.10 27.90 -40.93
CA ALA A 726 -25.34 28.37 -42.29
C ALA A 726 -24.61 27.55 -43.38
N LEU A 727 -23.55 26.84 -43.02
CA LEU A 727 -22.81 25.95 -43.93
C LEU A 727 -23.44 24.55 -44.04
N VAL A 728 -24.41 24.21 -43.19
CA VAL A 728 -25.03 22.89 -43.16
C VAL A 728 -26.08 22.78 -44.27
N ALA A 729 -25.88 21.82 -45.17
CA ALA A 729 -26.69 21.69 -46.38
C ALA A 729 -28.18 21.40 -46.11
N THR A 730 -28.50 20.66 -45.05
CA THR A 730 -29.87 20.31 -44.65
C THR A 730 -30.57 21.39 -43.82
N ALA A 731 -29.84 22.41 -43.35
CA ALA A 731 -30.38 23.47 -42.50
C ALA A 731 -30.94 24.64 -43.32
N GLU A 732 -32.18 25.04 -43.01
CA GLU A 732 -32.78 26.28 -43.51
C GLU A 732 -32.12 27.51 -42.88
N GLU A 733 -32.22 28.66 -43.56
CA GLU A 733 -31.73 29.93 -43.05
C GLU A 733 -32.39 30.26 -41.70
N ASN A 734 -31.57 30.70 -40.74
CA ASN A 734 -31.96 31.03 -39.36
C ASN A 734 -32.61 29.88 -38.55
N VAL A 735 -32.59 28.63 -39.02
CA VAL A 735 -33.21 27.51 -38.27
C VAL A 735 -32.58 27.33 -36.88
N CYS A 736 -31.29 27.58 -36.73
CA CYS A 736 -30.60 27.55 -35.45
C CYS A 736 -31.11 28.63 -34.47
N CYS A 737 -31.54 29.79 -34.98
CA CYS A 737 -32.15 30.85 -34.18
C CYS A 737 -33.55 30.41 -33.72
N GLU A 738 -34.40 29.95 -34.64
CA GLU A 738 -35.76 29.51 -34.31
C GLU A 738 -35.77 28.37 -33.29
N GLU A 739 -34.97 27.33 -33.51
CA GLU A 739 -34.89 26.18 -32.59
C GLU A 739 -34.38 26.58 -31.21
N PHE A 740 -33.36 27.42 -31.14
CA PHE A 740 -32.83 27.90 -29.85
C PHE A 740 -33.87 28.77 -29.13
N CYS A 741 -34.48 29.73 -29.82
CA CYS A 741 -35.55 30.57 -29.27
C CYS A 741 -36.73 29.73 -28.79
N SER A 742 -37.13 28.69 -29.53
CA SER A 742 -38.19 27.77 -29.10
C SER A 742 -37.85 27.04 -27.80
N LYS A 743 -36.60 26.59 -27.63
CA LYS A 743 -36.14 25.98 -26.38
C LYS A 743 -36.06 27.00 -25.25
N MET A 744 -35.61 28.22 -25.53
CA MET A 744 -35.52 29.29 -24.54
C MET A 744 -36.91 29.74 -24.06
N ALA A 745 -37.89 29.89 -24.97
CA ALA A 745 -39.26 30.25 -24.63
C ALA A 745 -39.99 29.22 -23.77
N ALA A 746 -39.56 27.95 -23.80
CA ALA A 746 -40.09 26.91 -22.92
C ALA A 746 -39.60 27.01 -21.47
N VAL A 747 -38.53 27.77 -21.21
CA VAL A 747 -37.87 27.89 -19.90
C VAL A 747 -37.98 29.31 -19.33
N VAL A 748 -37.97 30.32 -20.21
CA VAL A 748 -38.00 31.74 -19.85
C VAL A 748 -39.42 32.26 -19.99
N ASP A 749 -40.15 32.27 -18.88
CA ASP A 749 -41.47 32.88 -18.77
C ASP A 749 -41.40 34.34 -18.24
N ARG A 750 -42.57 34.97 -18.06
CA ARG A 750 -42.64 36.33 -17.51
C ARG A 750 -42.11 36.46 -16.10
N GLU A 751 -42.19 35.40 -15.29
CA GLU A 751 -41.71 35.41 -13.91
C GLU A 751 -40.18 35.43 -13.87
N VAL A 752 -39.53 34.64 -14.72
CA VAL A 752 -38.07 34.66 -14.88
C VAL A 752 -37.60 36.01 -15.39
N LEU A 753 -38.28 36.57 -16.39
CA LEU A 753 -37.95 37.89 -16.95
C LEU A 753 -38.19 39.05 -15.97
N ALA A 754 -39.06 38.89 -14.97
CA ALA A 754 -39.28 39.93 -13.95
C ALA A 754 -38.02 40.20 -13.10
N VAL A 755 -37.06 39.27 -13.08
CA VAL A 755 -35.76 39.46 -12.41
C VAL A 755 -34.84 40.32 -13.30
N PRO A 756 -34.40 41.52 -12.85
CA PRO A 756 -33.65 42.46 -13.70
C PRO A 756 -32.35 41.89 -14.30
N ALA A 757 -31.63 41.06 -13.53
CA ALA A 757 -30.40 40.42 -13.99
C ALA A 757 -30.67 39.37 -15.08
N ALA A 758 -31.78 38.63 -15.00
CA ALA A 758 -32.19 37.66 -15.99
C ALA A 758 -32.68 38.36 -17.26
N LEU A 759 -33.50 39.41 -17.14
CA LEU A 759 -33.92 40.24 -18.27
C LEU A 759 -32.73 40.84 -19.01
N SER A 760 -31.75 41.38 -18.28
CA SER A 760 -30.52 41.94 -18.86
C SER A 760 -29.70 40.88 -19.61
N ALA A 761 -29.60 39.66 -19.06
CA ALA A 761 -28.93 38.55 -19.72
C ALA A 761 -29.66 38.08 -20.98
N VAL A 762 -30.99 37.91 -20.93
CA VAL A 762 -31.80 37.50 -22.08
C VAL A 762 -31.77 38.57 -23.17
N ALA A 763 -31.88 39.86 -22.82
CA ALA A 763 -31.73 40.96 -23.77
C ALA A 763 -30.34 40.96 -24.43
N SER A 764 -29.27 40.68 -23.66
CA SER A 764 -27.92 40.56 -24.21
C SER A 764 -27.77 39.36 -25.16
N ILE A 765 -28.40 38.23 -24.82
CA ILE A 765 -28.48 37.02 -25.66
C ILE A 765 -29.19 37.36 -26.97
N LEU A 766 -30.39 37.93 -26.92
CA LEU A 766 -31.17 38.31 -28.11
C LEU A 766 -30.44 39.34 -28.98
N HIS A 767 -29.70 40.26 -28.36
CA HIS A 767 -28.87 41.23 -29.07
C HIS A 767 -27.74 40.56 -29.86
N VAL A 768 -27.06 39.58 -29.28
CA VAL A 768 -26.05 38.80 -30.02
C VAL A 768 -26.70 37.96 -31.13
N MET A 769 -27.89 37.41 -30.87
CA MET A 769 -28.60 36.59 -31.86
C MET A 769 -29.00 37.40 -33.09
N VAL A 770 -29.57 38.60 -32.92
CA VAL A 770 -29.99 39.45 -34.06
C VAL A 770 -28.81 39.90 -34.91
N GLU A 771 -27.63 40.11 -34.31
CA GLU A 771 -26.39 40.39 -35.05
C GLU A 771 -25.97 39.23 -35.97
N CYS A 772 -26.45 38.01 -35.71
CA CYS A 772 -26.11 36.80 -36.46
C CYS A 772 -27.22 36.35 -37.42
N VAL A 773 -28.36 37.05 -37.47
CA VAL A 773 -29.49 36.69 -38.34
C VAL A 773 -29.12 36.93 -39.80
N ASP A 774 -29.40 35.94 -40.64
CA ASP A 774 -29.37 36.11 -42.10
C ASP A 774 -30.67 36.76 -42.56
N PHE A 775 -30.61 38.03 -42.95
CA PHE A 775 -31.76 38.78 -43.44
C PHE A 775 -32.06 38.55 -44.93
N SER A 776 -31.21 37.80 -45.66
CA SER A 776 -31.42 37.54 -47.08
C SER A 776 -32.79 36.91 -47.42
N PRO A 777 -33.39 36.00 -46.62
CA PRO A 777 -34.72 35.44 -46.89
C PRO A 777 -35.87 36.46 -46.85
N TYR A 778 -35.64 37.64 -46.28
CA TYR A 778 -36.61 38.71 -46.11
C TYR A 778 -36.45 39.82 -47.13
N THR A 779 -35.80 39.51 -48.26
CA THR A 779 -35.65 40.39 -49.41
C THR A 779 -36.43 39.85 -50.61
N PRO A 780 -36.98 40.71 -51.50
CA PRO A 780 -37.78 40.26 -52.63
C PRO A 780 -37.00 39.43 -53.67
N HIS A 781 -35.67 39.46 -53.65
CA HIS A 781 -34.80 38.76 -54.60
C HIS A 781 -34.33 37.39 -54.12
N PHE A 782 -34.76 36.94 -52.93
CA PHE A 782 -34.33 35.66 -52.39
C PHE A 782 -34.93 34.48 -53.17
N GLN A 783 -34.06 33.68 -53.79
CA GLN A 783 -34.44 32.39 -54.36
C GLN A 783 -34.09 31.29 -53.37
N GLN A 784 -35.11 30.59 -52.86
CA GLN A 784 -34.91 29.46 -51.97
C GLN A 784 -34.14 28.37 -52.72
N LYS A 785 -32.89 28.12 -52.32
CA LYS A 785 -32.10 27.00 -52.85
C LYS A 785 -32.78 25.71 -52.39
N LEU A 786 -33.12 24.83 -53.33
CA LEU A 786 -33.67 23.50 -53.02
C LEU A 786 -32.57 22.67 -52.31
N LYS A 787 -32.60 22.64 -50.99
CA LYS A 787 -31.62 21.94 -50.15
C LYS A 787 -32.10 20.49 -49.87
N SER A 788 -31.64 19.54 -50.71
CA SER A 788 -31.78 18.06 -50.61
C SER A 788 -33.17 17.41 -50.85
N PRO A 789 -33.25 16.10 -51.24
CA PRO A 789 -34.51 15.41 -51.54
C PRO A 789 -35.18 14.84 -50.28
N HIS A 790 -36.39 15.31 -49.97
CA HIS A 790 -37.15 14.98 -48.76
C HIS A 790 -37.71 13.54 -48.72
N THR A 791 -37.72 12.92 -47.53
CA THR A 791 -38.67 11.87 -47.14
C THR A 791 -39.99 12.47 -46.63
N PRO A 792 -41.16 11.90 -46.97
CA PRO A 792 -42.46 12.57 -46.90
C PRO A 792 -43.20 12.31 -45.57
N VAL A 793 -42.68 12.78 -44.42
CA VAL A 793 -43.37 12.55 -43.13
C VAL A 793 -43.79 13.82 -42.38
N ASN A 794 -43.16 14.98 -42.59
CA ASN A 794 -43.48 16.20 -41.83
C ASN A 794 -44.14 17.34 -42.63
N TRP A 795 -44.75 17.03 -43.78
CA TRP A 795 -45.38 18.05 -44.65
C TRP A 795 -46.76 18.54 -44.17
N VAL A 796 -47.28 18.05 -43.05
CA VAL A 796 -48.60 18.44 -42.55
C VAL A 796 -48.46 19.31 -41.30
N ARG A 797 -48.46 20.63 -41.52
CA ARG A 797 -48.53 21.79 -40.58
C ARG A 797 -47.25 22.64 -40.42
N LYS A 798 -46.87 23.36 -41.46
CA LYS A 798 -46.42 24.76 -41.31
C LYS A 798 -47.06 25.57 -42.45
N GLN A 799 -48.33 25.95 -42.28
CA GLN A 799 -48.90 27.03 -43.07
C GLN A 799 -48.07 28.30 -42.83
N SER A 800 -47.78 29.01 -43.91
CA SER A 800 -46.88 30.15 -44.04
C SER A 800 -47.13 31.26 -43.00
N LYS A 801 -46.25 31.38 -42.00
CA LYS A 801 -46.02 32.65 -41.30
C LYS A 801 -44.98 33.46 -42.07
N ALA A 802 -45.18 34.76 -42.22
CA ALA A 802 -44.29 35.62 -43.01
C ALA A 802 -42.89 35.76 -42.36
N LEU A 803 -42.80 35.56 -41.04
CA LEU A 803 -41.55 35.61 -40.28
C LEU A 803 -40.72 34.32 -40.29
N ARG A 804 -41.27 33.17 -40.74
CA ARG A 804 -40.59 31.86 -40.78
C ARG A 804 -39.78 31.54 -39.51
N ASN A 805 -38.45 31.42 -39.63
CA ASN A 805 -37.52 31.04 -38.57
C ASN A 805 -37.05 32.22 -37.69
N LEU A 806 -37.79 33.33 -37.69
CA LEU A 806 -37.62 34.45 -36.74
C LEU A 806 -38.84 34.64 -35.83
N SER A 807 -39.86 33.79 -35.95
CA SER A 807 -41.14 34.00 -35.26
C SER A 807 -41.01 33.89 -33.74
N THR A 808 -40.27 32.89 -33.26
CA THR A 808 -40.11 32.69 -31.80
C THR A 808 -39.13 33.68 -31.20
N PHE A 809 -38.14 34.13 -31.98
CA PHE A 809 -37.24 35.23 -31.59
C PHE A 809 -38.04 36.51 -31.30
N LEU A 810 -38.96 36.89 -32.20
CA LEU A 810 -39.80 38.06 -32.02
C LEU A 810 -40.76 37.93 -30.83
N THR A 811 -41.29 36.73 -30.58
CA THR A 811 -42.15 36.49 -29.40
C THR A 811 -41.37 36.72 -28.10
N LEU A 812 -40.15 36.19 -27.99
CA LEU A 812 -39.28 36.42 -26.83
C LEU A 812 -38.87 37.90 -26.68
N LEU A 813 -38.61 38.59 -27.79
CA LEU A 813 -38.32 40.02 -27.79
C LEU A 813 -39.52 40.81 -27.24
N VAL A 814 -40.74 40.51 -27.71
CA VAL A 814 -41.97 41.15 -27.22
C VAL A 814 -42.12 40.96 -25.72
N GLU A 815 -41.92 39.73 -25.21
CA GLU A 815 -41.98 39.46 -23.77
C GLU A 815 -40.93 40.25 -22.97
N CYS A 816 -39.69 40.33 -23.46
CA CYS A 816 -38.64 41.15 -22.84
C CYS A 816 -38.99 42.65 -22.84
N LEU A 817 -39.50 43.16 -23.96
CA LEU A 817 -39.92 44.56 -24.10
C LEU A 817 -41.08 44.87 -23.15
N GLN A 818 -42.07 43.99 -23.09
CA GLN A 818 -43.20 44.17 -22.19
C GLN A 818 -42.72 44.21 -20.74
N VAL A 819 -41.93 43.24 -20.27
CA VAL A 819 -41.44 43.24 -18.88
C VAL A 819 -40.59 44.48 -18.57
N TYR A 820 -39.68 44.86 -19.46
CA TYR A 820 -38.86 46.07 -19.33
C TYR A 820 -39.71 47.35 -19.20
N LEU A 821 -40.72 47.49 -20.06
CA LEU A 821 -41.57 48.68 -20.11
C LEU A 821 -42.59 48.74 -18.97
N HIS A 822 -42.98 47.62 -18.35
CA HIS A 822 -43.90 47.68 -17.21
C HIS A 822 -43.23 48.25 -15.94
N SER A 823 -41.90 48.15 -15.82
CA SER A 823 -41.13 48.71 -14.69
C SER A 823 -39.75 49.23 -15.14
N PRO A 824 -39.69 50.38 -15.86
CA PRO A 824 -38.44 50.94 -16.32
C PRO A 824 -37.64 51.53 -15.15
N ASP A 825 -36.47 50.95 -14.86
CA ASP A 825 -35.53 51.43 -13.85
C ASP A 825 -34.33 52.11 -14.54
N PRO A 826 -33.92 53.34 -14.19
CA PRO A 826 -32.70 53.96 -14.72
C PRO A 826 -31.43 53.12 -14.53
N SER A 827 -31.37 52.22 -13.55
CA SER A 827 -30.26 51.27 -13.35
C SER A 827 -30.14 50.20 -14.46
N SER A 828 -31.18 50.04 -15.28
CA SER A 828 -31.30 49.06 -16.37
C SER A 828 -30.98 49.62 -17.77
N GLU A 829 -30.27 50.77 -17.83
CA GLU A 829 -29.77 51.38 -19.08
C GLU A 829 -29.20 50.38 -20.11
N PRO A 830 -28.28 49.44 -19.78
CA PRO A 830 -27.72 48.53 -20.77
C PRO A 830 -28.77 47.59 -21.39
N THR A 831 -29.78 47.20 -20.61
CA THR A 831 -30.90 46.37 -21.09
C THR A 831 -31.75 47.15 -22.09
N GLY A 832 -32.08 48.41 -21.77
CA GLY A 832 -32.83 49.29 -22.67
C GLY A 832 -32.08 49.53 -23.99
N LEU A 833 -30.77 49.82 -23.92
CA LEU A 833 -29.93 49.99 -25.10
C LEU A 833 -29.87 48.73 -25.98
N ALA A 834 -29.76 47.55 -25.37
CA ALA A 834 -29.76 46.28 -26.10
C ALA A 834 -31.10 46.05 -26.83
N LEU A 835 -32.23 46.25 -26.14
CA LEU A 835 -33.58 46.09 -26.71
C LEU A 835 -33.85 47.06 -27.86
N VAL A 836 -33.48 48.34 -27.71
CA VAL A 836 -33.60 49.34 -28.80
C VAL A 836 -32.69 48.98 -29.98
N SER A 837 -31.49 48.46 -29.71
CA SER A 837 -30.57 48.02 -30.77
C SER A 837 -31.08 46.80 -31.52
N ILE A 838 -31.79 45.88 -30.85
CA ILE A 838 -32.46 44.75 -31.52
C ILE A 838 -33.56 45.25 -32.46
N LEU A 839 -34.42 46.15 -31.98
CA LEU A 839 -35.47 46.76 -32.81
C LEU A 839 -34.86 47.47 -34.03
N SER A 840 -33.78 48.23 -33.80
CA SER A 840 -33.04 48.93 -34.85
C SER A 840 -32.53 47.97 -35.92
N ALA A 841 -31.92 46.85 -35.51
CA ALA A 841 -31.44 45.83 -36.43
C ALA A 841 -32.58 45.18 -37.24
N LEU A 842 -33.74 44.93 -36.64
CA LEU A 842 -34.89 44.37 -37.34
C LEU A 842 -35.45 45.34 -38.40
N PHE A 843 -35.76 46.58 -38.02
CA PHE A 843 -36.36 47.55 -38.95
C PHE A 843 -35.38 48.05 -40.02
N THR A 844 -34.07 47.99 -39.77
CA THR A 844 -33.07 48.35 -40.79
C THR A 844 -32.94 47.27 -41.88
N ASN A 845 -33.17 46.00 -41.56
CA ASN A 845 -32.85 44.88 -42.46
C ASN A 845 -34.07 44.11 -43.00
N LEU A 846 -35.26 44.24 -42.39
CA LEU A 846 -36.49 43.63 -42.90
C LEU A 846 -37.07 44.47 -44.05
N VAL A 847 -37.16 43.89 -45.24
CA VAL A 847 -37.64 44.58 -46.45
C VAL A 847 -38.95 43.98 -46.99
N LEU A 848 -39.21 42.70 -46.74
CA LEU A 848 -40.41 42.02 -47.23
C LEU A 848 -41.68 42.53 -46.52
N THR A 849 -42.64 43.07 -47.28
CA THR A 849 -43.87 43.71 -46.76
C THR A 849 -44.63 42.84 -45.76
N ASN A 850 -44.82 41.55 -46.05
CA ASN A 850 -45.55 40.65 -45.14
C ASN A 850 -44.80 40.41 -43.82
N ALA A 851 -43.46 40.35 -43.85
CA ALA A 851 -42.64 40.18 -42.65
C ALA A 851 -42.59 41.47 -41.82
N VAL A 852 -42.51 42.63 -42.47
CA VAL A 852 -42.62 43.95 -41.83
C VAL A 852 -43.98 44.12 -41.17
N GLN A 853 -45.07 43.78 -41.88
CA GLN A 853 -46.44 43.86 -41.34
C GLN A 853 -46.62 42.95 -40.11
N GLU A 854 -46.16 41.69 -40.17
CA GLU A 854 -46.25 40.76 -39.03
C GLU A 854 -45.40 41.25 -37.86
N THR A 855 -44.16 41.71 -38.10
CA THR A 855 -43.26 42.29 -37.08
C THR A 855 -43.88 43.50 -36.40
N LEU A 856 -44.42 44.45 -37.17
CA LEU A 856 -45.09 45.64 -36.65
C LEU A 856 -46.32 45.25 -35.82
N SER A 857 -47.14 44.31 -36.30
CA SER A 857 -48.33 43.89 -35.57
C SER A 857 -48.02 43.33 -34.17
N LEU A 858 -46.89 42.61 -34.03
CA LEU A 858 -46.45 42.06 -32.75
C LEU A 858 -45.79 43.11 -31.84
N LEU A 859 -45.06 44.08 -32.41
CA LEU A 859 -44.28 45.07 -31.65
C LEU A 859 -45.03 46.38 -31.40
N MET A 860 -46.18 46.63 -32.04
CA MET A 860 -46.82 47.94 -32.03
C MET A 860 -47.16 48.44 -30.62
N GLU A 861 -47.65 47.54 -29.76
CA GLU A 861 -47.96 47.88 -28.37
C GLU A 861 -46.70 48.26 -27.58
N ALA A 862 -45.61 47.50 -27.73
CA ALA A 862 -44.34 47.78 -27.08
C ALA A 862 -43.70 49.08 -27.57
N LEU A 863 -43.74 49.35 -28.88
CA LEU A 863 -43.25 50.59 -29.47
C LEU A 863 -44.05 51.81 -28.96
N ALA A 864 -45.39 51.71 -28.92
CA ALA A 864 -46.24 52.77 -28.39
C ALA A 864 -45.93 53.05 -26.90
N LEU A 865 -45.71 52.00 -26.10
CA LEU A 865 -45.30 52.13 -24.70
C LEU A 865 -43.91 52.75 -24.55
N PHE A 866 -42.93 52.38 -25.38
CA PHE A 866 -41.58 52.98 -25.40
C PHE A 866 -41.65 54.49 -25.60
N TYR A 867 -42.35 54.98 -26.63
CA TYR A 867 -42.44 56.41 -26.89
C TYR A 867 -43.33 57.14 -25.88
N LYS A 868 -44.39 56.51 -25.36
CA LYS A 868 -45.21 57.09 -24.28
C LYS A 868 -44.40 57.31 -23.00
N GLN A 869 -43.47 56.42 -22.69
CA GLN A 869 -42.58 56.55 -21.52
C GLN A 869 -41.39 57.46 -21.77
N ALA A 870 -40.89 57.54 -23.01
CA ALA A 870 -39.89 58.52 -23.41
C ALA A 870 -40.43 59.96 -23.30
N ALA A 871 -41.71 60.16 -23.61
CA ALA A 871 -42.40 61.46 -23.55
C ALA A 871 -42.99 61.80 -22.17
N SER A 872 -42.78 60.98 -21.13
CA SER A 872 -43.28 61.30 -19.79
C SER A 872 -42.46 62.41 -19.15
N GLU A 873 -43.09 63.27 -18.32
CA GLU A 873 -42.40 64.26 -17.51
C GLU A 873 -42.42 63.85 -16.02
N PRO A 874 -41.26 63.59 -15.38
CA PRO A 874 -39.90 63.54 -15.94
C PRO A 874 -39.65 62.28 -16.82
N PRO A 875 -38.66 62.32 -17.73
CA PRO A 875 -38.37 61.21 -18.63
C PRO A 875 -37.92 59.98 -17.84
N LYS A 876 -38.50 58.81 -18.16
CA LYS A 876 -38.18 57.54 -17.49
C LYS A 876 -36.89 56.89 -17.97
N PHE A 877 -36.35 57.33 -19.11
CA PHE A 877 -35.14 56.76 -19.71
C PHE A 877 -33.96 57.71 -19.65
N THR A 878 -32.74 57.17 -19.70
CA THR A 878 -31.51 57.96 -19.76
C THR A 878 -31.37 58.67 -21.11
N PRO A 879 -30.62 59.79 -21.20
CA PRO A 879 -30.43 60.53 -22.45
C PRO A 879 -29.91 59.67 -23.62
N ARG A 880 -29.06 58.68 -23.33
CA ARG A 880 -28.51 57.75 -24.34
C ARG A 880 -29.58 56.83 -24.94
N VAL A 881 -30.53 56.36 -24.13
CA VAL A 881 -31.64 55.55 -24.61
C VAL A 881 -32.57 56.40 -25.47
N LEU A 882 -32.84 57.65 -25.07
CA LEU A 882 -33.64 58.60 -25.86
C LEU A 882 -33.02 58.87 -27.24
N GLU A 883 -31.70 59.11 -27.32
CA GLU A 883 -30.99 59.29 -28.59
C GLU A 883 -31.14 58.07 -29.52
N LYS A 884 -31.04 56.85 -28.96
CA LYS A 884 -31.24 55.61 -29.72
C LYS A 884 -32.69 55.41 -30.15
N LEU A 885 -33.66 55.87 -29.37
CA LEU A 885 -35.08 55.83 -29.74
C LEU A 885 -35.38 56.79 -30.89
N GLU A 886 -34.78 57.98 -30.92
CA GLU A 886 -34.91 58.88 -32.07
C GLU A 886 -34.39 58.23 -33.35
N LYS A 887 -33.22 57.57 -33.29
CA LYS A 887 -32.68 56.79 -34.41
C LYS A 887 -33.64 55.67 -34.84
N LEU A 888 -34.17 54.91 -33.87
CA LEU A 888 -35.12 53.84 -34.14
C LEU A 888 -36.40 54.35 -34.83
N LEU A 889 -36.91 55.52 -34.44
CA LEU A 889 -38.08 56.12 -35.09
C LEU A 889 -37.82 56.36 -36.58
N GLY A 890 -36.64 56.89 -36.91
CA GLY A 890 -36.21 57.10 -38.30
C GLY A 890 -36.13 55.78 -39.08
N GLU A 891 -35.60 54.72 -38.48
CA GLU A 891 -35.50 53.39 -39.11
C GLU A 891 -36.87 52.73 -39.29
N VAL A 892 -37.78 52.85 -38.33
CA VAL A 892 -39.16 52.34 -38.45
C VAL A 892 -39.90 53.06 -39.58
N LEU A 893 -39.81 54.39 -39.63
CA LEU A 893 -40.43 55.17 -40.71
C LEU A 893 -39.79 54.86 -42.07
N GLY A 894 -38.47 54.67 -42.13
CA GLY A 894 -37.77 54.25 -43.34
C GLY A 894 -38.13 52.84 -43.80
N CYS A 895 -38.40 51.92 -42.88
CA CYS A 895 -38.87 50.56 -43.19
C CYS A 895 -40.31 50.54 -43.73
N LEU A 896 -41.13 51.52 -43.35
CA LEU A 896 -42.51 51.69 -43.82
C LEU A 896 -42.63 52.39 -45.18
N GLN A 897 -41.63 53.18 -45.55
CA GLN A 897 -41.49 53.82 -46.86
C GLN A 897 -41.09 52.79 -47.91
#